data_AF-A0A367G389-F1
#
_entry.id   AF-A0A367G389-F1
#
_cell.length_a   1.000
_cell.length_b   1.000
_cell.length_c   1.000
_cell.angle_alpha   90.00
_cell.angle_beta   90.00
_cell.angle_gamma   90.00
#
_symmetry.space_group_name_H-M   'P 1'
#
loop_
_entity.id
_entity.type
_entity.pdbx_description
1 polymer ?
#
loop_
_entity_poly.entity_id
_entity_poly.type
_entity_poly.pdbx_seq_one_letter_code
_entity_poly.pdbx_strand_id
1 'polypeptide(L)'
;MQKWNLLKKTAPCILSLAVAATTFPTAVMASDLDAAVVSEAEAGDTEDFSTEETAEEAIEDAADITEEAAEDAAVPEAVADETEDIQQEDTAEEADQFSTGEEDFTEGDEVAEAFSDSDQLTGEYQYVYAGLTWGEYWAAEGVYAAGDTSSSEEKDSHSEFDTGAFDTVTRATANHGLHRGSYQTEATIIAEDGTRFDVSYWEDKGSTLYLTDGSKVKWNRGSITTEDGKTYTMGHYEIYGLKYVPVAVKTADFADFCKKYNVVQDGAVLSGGYSENNLQYYKGLVADVNAQTNGLKYAEKNGDGFTFTARKSDGTASGIKDQALKTATEIKPSVKAASGSYGEFLRVDLNGNYGDLGANMQAVRWDYYGDDSTYTKCLASYGTKFAADNWMHKAMGIQLGLTKSARCKLPGGTDGTGYWKLTVYALGYNDYTYSFQATAENIVNPTMEPTDFTSLKTEVEAAKALAEADYTIATWKSFAGELQEAEDILAKTDASQAEVNEALEHLQGAEKELQKVTVTLDKTAAAVYTGKTTTLKATTNDSDAAVTFKSGNTKVATVSSKGVVKGVKAGTAVITAKVGNATATCKVTVKASTIKFAKASVTIYKGKTATVKATATPSAAVNYTSSNTKVATVNSKTGVVKGIKAGTVTITAKAGALKTTCKVVVKNPAFSLVKSSATIKKGKTTTIRSKAAPAGKVTYTSSNKKVAAVNSKGVVKGIKKGKATITVKCNGITKKFVVTVK
;
A
#
# COMPACT_ATOMS: atom_id res chain seq x y z
N MET A 1 19.88 -4.96 32.01
CA MET A 1 20.38 -3.79 31.25
C MET A 1 21.78 -3.38 31.73
N GLN A 2 22.82 -3.83 31.03
CA GLN A 2 24.13 -3.17 30.97
C GLN A 2 24.56 -3.18 29.50
N LYS A 3 25.24 -2.13 29.03
CA LYS A 3 25.73 -2.02 27.66
C LYS A 3 27.24 -2.24 27.64
N TRP A 4 27.74 -2.97 26.66
CA TRP A 4 29.16 -2.93 26.26
C TRP A 4 29.27 -2.72 24.76
N ASN A 5 29.94 -1.64 24.37
CA ASN A 5 30.50 -1.48 23.04
C ASN A 5 31.92 -2.04 23.08
N LEU A 6 32.32 -2.84 22.08
CA LEU A 6 33.73 -2.98 21.71
C LEU A 6 33.91 -2.64 20.23
N LEU A 7 35.04 -2.02 19.92
CA LEU A 7 35.43 -1.58 18.57
C LEU A 7 36.57 -2.44 18.03
N LYS A 8 36.75 -2.40 16.70
CA LYS A 8 37.57 -3.33 15.91
C LYS A 8 39.07 -3.32 16.29
N LYS A 9 39.72 -4.49 16.14
CA LYS A 9 41.18 -4.62 16.14
C LYS A 9 41.80 -4.06 14.84
N THR A 10 43.08 -3.69 14.92
CA THR A 10 43.94 -3.29 13.80
C THR A 10 44.73 -4.47 13.22
N ALA A 11 45.04 -4.44 11.91
CA ALA A 11 46.09 -5.25 11.29
C ALA A 11 46.75 -4.46 10.13
N PRO A 12 48.09 -4.47 9.99
CA PRO A 12 48.81 -3.88 8.85
C PRO A 12 49.28 -4.94 7.83
N CYS A 13 49.43 -4.55 6.56
CA CYS A 13 49.91 -5.41 5.48
C CYS A 13 51.45 -5.56 5.47
N ILE A 14 51.95 -6.66 4.89
CA ILE A 14 53.35 -6.86 4.46
C ILE A 14 53.34 -7.32 2.98
N LEU A 15 54.40 -7.00 2.22
CA LEU A 15 54.47 -7.12 0.76
C LEU A 15 55.83 -7.70 0.29
N SER A 16 55.80 -8.67 -0.63
CA SER A 16 56.94 -9.17 -1.42
C SER A 16 56.39 -9.91 -2.66
N LEU A 17 56.67 -9.51 -3.91
CA LEU A 17 57.90 -9.73 -4.72
C LEU A 17 58.22 -11.22 -5.01
N ALA A 18 58.65 -11.65 -6.22
CA ALA A 18 58.75 -11.01 -7.56
C ALA A 18 59.20 -12.04 -8.65
N VAL A 19 59.47 -11.56 -9.90
CA VAL A 19 60.26 -12.19 -11.01
C VAL A 19 59.44 -13.18 -11.90
N ALA A 20 59.13 -12.97 -13.20
CA ALA A 20 59.88 -12.67 -14.45
C ALA A 20 60.70 -13.87 -15.01
N ALA A 21 60.90 -14.16 -16.31
CA ALA A 21 60.42 -13.70 -17.65
C ALA A 21 60.35 -14.98 -18.58
N THR A 22 60.13 -15.04 -19.92
CA THR A 22 60.79 -14.39 -21.09
C THR A 22 60.12 -14.77 -22.46
N THR A 23 59.64 -13.78 -23.23
CA THR A 23 59.94 -13.45 -24.67
C THR A 23 59.93 -14.43 -25.89
N PHE A 24 59.18 -14.01 -26.94
CA PHE A 24 59.51 -13.97 -28.41
C PHE A 24 59.41 -15.26 -29.32
N PRO A 25 59.33 -15.18 -30.69
CA PRO A 25 58.11 -14.83 -31.49
C PRO A 25 57.98 -15.56 -32.90
N THR A 26 57.19 -14.99 -33.84
CA THR A 26 57.14 -15.19 -35.34
C THR A 26 56.64 -16.55 -35.90
N ALA A 27 56.05 -16.71 -37.11
CA ALA A 27 55.33 -15.88 -38.12
C ALA A 27 54.80 -16.86 -39.25
N VAL A 28 54.24 -16.57 -40.46
CA VAL A 28 54.06 -15.36 -41.34
C VAL A 28 53.05 -15.65 -42.51
N MET A 29 52.52 -14.61 -43.19
CA MET A 29 51.63 -14.58 -44.41
C MET A 29 50.17 -15.08 -44.26
N ALA A 30 49.10 -14.58 -44.92
CA ALA A 30 48.82 -13.59 -46.01
C ALA A 30 48.62 -14.10 -47.46
N SER A 31 47.46 -13.77 -48.08
CA SER A 31 47.23 -13.60 -49.54
C SER A 31 45.84 -13.02 -49.87
N ASP A 32 45.76 -12.06 -50.80
CA ASP A 32 44.54 -11.33 -51.21
C ASP A 32 43.71 -12.03 -52.32
N LEU A 33 42.46 -11.59 -52.52
CA LEU A 33 41.79 -11.52 -53.84
C LEU A 33 40.60 -10.53 -53.82
N ASP A 34 40.22 -10.02 -54.99
CA ASP A 34 39.61 -8.67 -55.16
C ASP A 34 38.46 -8.64 -56.20
N ALA A 35 37.78 -7.49 -56.27
CA ALA A 35 36.98 -6.93 -57.38
C ALA A 35 35.43 -7.08 -57.39
N ALA A 36 34.79 -6.06 -56.81
CA ALA A 36 33.79 -5.17 -57.45
C ALA A 36 32.32 -5.59 -57.66
N VAL A 37 31.38 -4.69 -57.28
CA VAL A 37 30.60 -3.81 -58.21
C VAL A 37 29.70 -2.82 -57.41
N VAL A 38 30.02 -1.51 -57.49
CA VAL A 38 29.16 -0.33 -57.88
C VAL A 38 27.64 -0.37 -57.52
N SER A 39 26.97 0.64 -56.95
CA SER A 39 27.18 2.12 -56.90
C SER A 39 26.44 2.86 -55.76
N GLU A 40 27.02 4.00 -55.33
CA GLU A 40 26.38 5.31 -54.99
C GLU A 40 25.23 5.42 -53.95
N ALA A 41 25.55 6.07 -52.82
CA ALA A 41 25.00 7.41 -52.52
C ALA A 41 25.86 8.18 -51.46
N GLU A 42 26.03 9.48 -51.68
CA GLU A 42 26.76 10.46 -50.83
C GLU A 42 25.89 11.02 -49.67
N ALA A 43 26.38 11.74 -48.65
CA ALA A 43 27.69 11.85 -47.97
C ALA A 43 27.55 12.85 -46.77
N GLY A 44 28.55 12.89 -45.87
CA GLY A 44 28.75 13.97 -44.88
C GLY A 44 28.26 13.67 -43.44
N ASP A 45 28.96 14.08 -42.37
CA ASP A 45 30.27 14.77 -42.36
C ASP A 45 31.03 14.62 -41.01
N THR A 46 32.36 14.46 -41.13
CA THR A 46 33.50 14.76 -40.22
C THR A 46 33.48 14.66 -38.67
N GLU A 47 34.37 13.78 -38.15
CA GLU A 47 35.31 13.88 -37.00
C GLU A 47 34.77 14.02 -35.54
N ASP A 48 35.49 13.67 -34.46
CA ASP A 48 36.89 13.27 -34.23
C ASP A 48 37.05 12.32 -32.98
N PHE A 49 38.23 11.70 -32.82
CA PHE A 49 38.93 11.14 -31.63
C PHE A 49 38.12 10.75 -30.35
N SER A 50 38.38 9.63 -29.64
CA SER A 50 39.68 8.95 -29.39
C SER A 50 39.53 7.66 -28.55
N THR A 51 40.52 6.74 -28.65
CA THR A 51 40.99 5.74 -27.63
C THR A 51 40.00 4.76 -26.98
N GLU A 52 40.29 3.46 -26.78
CA GLU A 52 41.42 2.60 -27.18
C GLU A 52 41.00 1.09 -27.05
N GLU A 53 41.90 0.19 -27.47
CA GLU A 53 42.02 -1.28 -27.31
C GLU A 53 41.15 -2.04 -26.25
N THR A 54 40.79 -3.34 -26.41
CA THR A 54 41.19 -4.40 -27.38
C THR A 54 40.17 -5.57 -27.44
N ALA A 55 40.16 -6.31 -28.57
CA ALA A 55 39.92 -7.74 -28.86
C ALA A 55 39.12 -8.66 -27.88
N GLU A 56 38.27 -9.63 -28.31
CA GLU A 56 38.40 -10.70 -29.34
C GLU A 56 39.49 -11.74 -29.00
N GLU A 57 39.37 -13.07 -29.19
CA GLU A 57 38.36 -14.01 -29.74
C GLU A 57 38.07 -15.11 -28.67
N ALA A 58 36.91 -15.79 -28.56
CA ALA A 58 36.20 -16.72 -29.48
C ALA A 58 36.88 -18.10 -29.66
N ILE A 59 36.17 -19.04 -30.33
CA ILE A 59 36.60 -20.39 -30.79
C ILE A 59 36.55 -21.49 -29.67
N GLU A 60 35.91 -22.67 -29.83
CA GLU A 60 35.19 -23.29 -30.98
C GLU A 60 34.07 -24.26 -30.51
N ASP A 61 33.15 -24.59 -31.42
CA ASP A 61 32.49 -25.87 -31.74
C ASP A 61 32.30 -27.04 -30.72
N ALA A 62 31.30 -27.92 -30.86
CA ALA A 62 30.02 -27.94 -31.61
C ALA A 62 29.22 -29.23 -31.28
N ALA A 63 27.98 -29.31 -31.81
CA ALA A 63 27.31 -30.44 -32.50
C ALA A 63 27.78 -31.91 -32.31
N ASP A 64 26.95 -32.95 -32.48
CA ASP A 64 25.48 -33.15 -32.65
C ASP A 64 25.25 -34.68 -32.87
N ILE A 65 24.16 -35.26 -32.35
CA ILE A 65 23.53 -36.60 -32.61
C ILE A 65 22.54 -36.88 -31.43
N THR A 66 21.21 -37.07 -31.59
CA THR A 66 20.42 -38.14 -32.27
C THR A 66 20.62 -39.55 -31.67
N GLU A 67 19.61 -40.44 -31.53
CA GLU A 67 18.27 -40.53 -32.16
C GLU A 67 17.25 -41.36 -31.29
N GLU A 68 15.99 -41.47 -31.76
CA GLU A 68 14.84 -42.40 -31.49
C GLU A 68 15.03 -43.75 -30.71
N ALA A 69 14.01 -44.52 -30.27
CA ALA A 69 12.57 -44.35 -29.95
C ALA A 69 11.96 -45.69 -29.41
N ALA A 70 10.65 -45.66 -29.18
CA ALA A 70 9.61 -46.67 -28.89
C ALA A 70 9.56 -47.96 -29.79
N GLU A 71 8.66 -48.98 -29.67
CA GLU A 71 7.45 -49.25 -28.84
C GLU A 71 7.00 -50.77 -28.89
N ASP A 72 6.17 -51.20 -27.92
CA ASP A 72 5.07 -52.23 -27.93
C ASP A 72 5.25 -53.75 -28.31
N ALA A 73 4.29 -54.60 -27.87
CA ALA A 73 3.63 -55.76 -28.56
C ALA A 73 3.38 -57.11 -27.81
N ALA A 74 2.23 -57.21 -27.08
CA ALA A 74 1.15 -58.24 -27.10
C ALA A 74 1.31 -59.82 -27.09
N VAL A 75 0.58 -60.48 -26.15
CA VAL A 75 -0.48 -61.57 -26.31
C VAL A 75 -0.12 -63.00 -26.85
N PRO A 76 -0.53 -64.14 -26.19
CA PRO A 76 -1.77 -64.92 -26.53
C PRO A 76 -2.48 -65.73 -25.38
N GLU A 77 -3.56 -66.47 -25.73
CA GLU A 77 -4.65 -67.04 -24.89
C GLU A 77 -4.57 -68.56 -24.53
N ALA A 78 -5.43 -69.06 -23.60
CA ALA A 78 -6.05 -70.42 -23.64
C ALA A 78 -7.22 -70.71 -22.62
N VAL A 79 -8.48 -70.67 -23.10
CA VAL A 79 -9.73 -71.45 -22.76
C VAL A 79 -10.12 -71.99 -21.34
N ALA A 80 -11.39 -71.66 -20.96
CA ALA A 80 -12.46 -72.48 -20.30
C ALA A 80 -12.28 -72.99 -18.84
N ASP A 81 -13.32 -73.30 -18.04
CA ASP A 81 -14.79 -73.39 -18.29
C ASP A 81 -15.64 -72.94 -17.05
N GLU A 82 -16.98 -72.97 -17.16
CA GLU A 82 -17.99 -72.51 -16.18
C GLU A 82 -18.02 -73.27 -14.83
N THR A 83 -18.42 -72.60 -13.73
CA THR A 83 -19.69 -72.89 -12.98
C THR A 83 -19.96 -71.88 -11.84
N GLU A 84 -21.24 -71.71 -11.48
CA GLU A 84 -21.73 -70.87 -10.36
C GLU A 84 -21.98 -71.69 -9.07
N ASP A 85 -22.62 -71.04 -8.07
CA ASP A 85 -23.18 -71.57 -6.81
C ASP A 85 -22.18 -72.09 -5.75
N ILE A 86 -22.13 -71.59 -4.51
CA ILE A 86 -23.14 -71.03 -3.58
C ILE A 86 -24.12 -72.08 -2.99
N GLN A 87 -23.67 -72.76 -1.93
CA GLN A 87 -24.36 -72.91 -0.63
C GLN A 87 -23.34 -73.58 0.35
N GLN A 88 -23.30 -73.28 1.66
CA GLN A 88 -24.20 -73.76 2.73
C GLN A 88 -24.44 -75.28 2.63
N GLU A 89 -24.35 -76.10 3.68
CA GLU A 89 -24.30 -75.89 5.15
C GLU A 89 -23.72 -77.20 5.76
N ASP A 90 -23.32 -77.39 7.01
CA ASP A 90 -23.38 -76.62 8.27
C ASP A 90 -22.41 -77.28 9.30
N THR A 91 -22.19 -76.66 10.49
CA THR A 91 -21.74 -77.28 11.78
C THR A 91 -20.37 -78.00 11.89
N ALA A 92 -19.67 -78.04 13.04
CA ALA A 92 -19.72 -77.28 14.31
C ALA A 92 -18.47 -77.58 15.21
N GLU A 93 -18.42 -76.89 16.37
CA GLU A 93 -17.67 -77.18 17.62
C GLU A 93 -16.14 -76.94 17.70
N GLU A 94 -15.77 -76.09 18.69
CA GLU A 94 -14.68 -76.20 19.70
C GLU A 94 -13.20 -76.54 19.32
N ALA A 95 -12.15 -76.03 19.98
CA ALA A 95 -11.95 -74.84 20.81
C ALA A 95 -10.44 -74.61 21.12
N ASP A 96 -10.01 -73.34 21.05
CA ASP A 96 -8.92 -72.66 21.81
C ASP A 96 -7.43 -73.13 21.83
N GLN A 97 -6.56 -72.11 21.92
CA GLN A 97 -5.27 -72.03 22.64
C GLN A 97 -3.91 -72.52 22.06
N PHE A 98 -2.84 -71.80 22.47
CA PHE A 98 -1.38 -72.03 22.32
C PHE A 98 -0.76 -71.92 20.88
N SER A 99 0.46 -71.39 20.67
CA SER A 99 1.36 -70.61 21.54
C SER A 99 2.44 -69.81 20.77
N THR A 100 3.17 -68.98 21.53
CA THR A 100 4.44 -68.29 21.24
C THR A 100 5.59 -69.16 20.69
N GLY A 101 6.50 -68.52 19.96
CA GLY A 101 7.89 -68.98 19.76
C GLY A 101 8.84 -67.78 19.61
N GLU A 102 9.91 -67.75 20.40
CA GLU A 102 10.99 -66.75 20.36
C GLU A 102 12.27 -67.36 19.75
N GLU A 103 13.34 -66.55 19.63
CA GLU A 103 14.70 -66.92 19.17
C GLU A 103 14.80 -67.20 17.66
N ASP A 104 15.89 -66.88 16.96
CA ASP A 104 17.30 -66.73 17.40
C ASP A 104 17.99 -65.45 16.85
N PHE A 105 19.18 -65.14 17.38
CA PHE A 105 19.96 -63.92 17.17
C PHE A 105 21.21 -64.20 16.33
N THR A 106 21.55 -63.37 15.33
CA THR A 106 22.88 -63.37 14.69
C THR A 106 23.37 -61.95 14.41
N GLU A 107 24.64 -61.71 14.72
CA GLU A 107 25.25 -60.38 14.89
C GLU A 107 26.35 -60.11 13.85
N GLY A 108 26.65 -58.82 13.63
CA GLY A 108 27.67 -58.31 12.68
C GLY A 108 27.04 -57.43 11.59
N ASP A 109 27.53 -56.22 11.28
CA ASP A 109 28.83 -55.60 11.63
C ASP A 109 28.68 -54.25 12.35
N GLU A 110 29.72 -53.80 13.06
CA GLU A 110 29.68 -52.66 13.99
C GLU A 110 29.91 -51.28 13.32
N VAL A 111 29.14 -50.25 13.67
CA VAL A 111 29.58 -49.08 14.49
C VAL A 111 28.46 -48.04 14.74
N ALA A 112 27.79 -48.12 15.89
CA ALA A 112 27.12 -46.97 16.53
C ALA A 112 26.79 -47.31 18.00
N GLU A 113 27.47 -46.66 18.96
CA GLU A 113 27.18 -46.78 20.40
C GLU A 113 25.76 -46.26 20.71
N ALA A 114 24.83 -47.18 21.01
CA ALA A 114 23.43 -46.85 21.23
C ALA A 114 23.14 -46.48 22.69
N PHE A 115 22.94 -45.19 22.97
CA PHE A 115 22.35 -44.71 24.23
C PHE A 115 20.87 -45.15 24.33
N SER A 116 20.64 -46.40 24.74
CA SER A 116 19.31 -47.03 24.79
C SER A 116 18.57 -46.86 26.13
N ASP A 117 19.26 -46.46 27.20
CA ASP A 117 18.72 -46.49 28.57
C ASP A 117 18.38 -45.07 29.08
N SER A 118 17.17 -44.60 28.75
CA SER A 118 16.74 -43.21 29.00
C SER A 118 16.70 -42.80 30.46
N ASP A 119 16.51 -43.77 31.36
CA ASP A 119 16.31 -43.51 32.78
C ASP A 119 17.64 -43.25 33.53
N GLN A 120 18.79 -43.47 32.88
CA GLN A 120 20.11 -43.20 33.48
C GLN A 120 20.63 -41.77 33.25
N LEU A 121 20.12 -41.04 32.24
CA LEU A 121 20.69 -39.75 31.80
C LEU A 121 20.16 -38.51 32.57
N THR A 122 19.31 -38.68 33.57
CA THR A 122 18.61 -37.57 34.25
C THR A 122 19.59 -36.63 34.99
N GLY A 123 19.96 -35.52 34.32
CA GLY A 123 20.84 -34.47 34.83
C GLY A 123 22.21 -34.37 34.15
N GLU A 124 22.62 -35.36 33.36
CA GLU A 124 23.87 -35.25 32.57
C GLU A 124 23.71 -34.23 31.43
N TYR A 125 22.55 -34.21 30.78
CA TYR A 125 22.21 -33.31 29.69
C TYR A 125 21.15 -32.28 30.10
N GLN A 126 21.24 -31.09 29.50
CA GLN A 126 20.14 -30.15 29.35
C GLN A 126 19.54 -30.35 27.96
N TYR A 127 18.22 -30.39 27.90
CA TYR A 127 17.46 -30.49 26.65
C TYR A 127 16.86 -29.12 26.34
N VAL A 128 17.03 -28.64 25.11
CA VAL A 128 16.61 -27.30 24.69
C VAL A 128 16.31 -27.26 23.20
N TYR A 129 15.63 -26.23 22.73
CA TYR A 129 15.73 -25.82 21.33
C TYR A 129 16.90 -24.85 21.14
N ALA A 130 17.65 -25.02 20.05
CA ALA A 130 18.75 -24.14 19.65
C ALA A 130 18.58 -23.67 18.20
N GLY A 131 18.98 -22.42 17.94
CA GLY A 131 19.18 -21.91 16.58
C GLY A 131 20.53 -22.38 16.04
N LEU A 132 20.55 -23.15 14.94
CA LEU A 132 21.77 -23.68 14.30
C LEU A 132 21.87 -23.22 12.85
N THR A 133 23.09 -22.99 12.35
CA THR A 133 23.30 -22.65 10.93
C THR A 133 23.00 -23.82 9.98
N TRP A 134 22.79 -23.54 8.69
CA TRP A 134 22.61 -24.58 7.66
C TRP A 134 23.73 -25.63 7.67
N GLY A 135 24.99 -25.18 7.72
CA GLY A 135 26.15 -26.07 7.83
C GLY A 135 26.14 -26.92 9.10
N GLU A 136 25.93 -26.32 10.27
CA GLU A 136 25.90 -27.04 11.56
C GLU A 136 24.77 -28.07 11.63
N TYR A 137 23.60 -27.79 11.03
CA TYR A 137 22.49 -28.75 11.00
C TYR A 137 22.80 -29.95 10.09
N TRP A 138 23.24 -29.70 8.86
CA TRP A 138 23.44 -30.74 7.84
C TRP A 138 24.76 -31.52 7.97
N ALA A 139 25.76 -31.01 8.70
CA ALA A 139 27.11 -31.59 8.83
C ALA A 139 27.18 -33.09 9.16
N ALA A 140 26.23 -33.61 9.93
CA ALA A 140 26.19 -35.01 10.36
C ALA A 140 24.99 -35.80 9.80
N GLU A 141 24.22 -35.22 8.87
CA GLU A 141 23.03 -35.89 8.29
C GLU A 141 23.38 -36.86 7.15
N GLY A 142 24.64 -36.94 6.71
CA GLY A 142 25.05 -37.80 5.60
C GLY A 142 24.50 -37.34 4.24
N VAL A 143 24.32 -36.04 4.06
CA VAL A 143 23.97 -35.43 2.76
C VAL A 143 25.23 -35.05 1.96
N TYR A 144 25.09 -34.89 0.65
CA TYR A 144 26.15 -34.34 -0.20
C TYR A 144 26.57 -32.94 0.30
N ALA A 145 27.87 -32.66 0.26
CA ALA A 145 28.50 -31.45 0.80
C ALA A 145 28.14 -31.15 2.28
N ALA A 146 27.80 -32.15 3.09
CA ALA A 146 27.44 -31.97 4.51
C ALA A 146 28.48 -31.13 5.28
N GLY A 147 28.02 -30.00 5.84
CA GLY A 147 28.86 -29.09 6.63
C GLY A 147 29.75 -28.14 5.82
N ASP A 148 29.78 -28.25 4.48
CA ASP A 148 30.42 -27.24 3.63
C ASP A 148 29.59 -25.95 3.65
N THR A 149 30.23 -24.83 3.96
CA THR A 149 29.62 -23.50 4.04
C THR A 149 30.23 -22.53 3.01
N SER A 150 30.83 -23.07 1.94
CA SER A 150 31.39 -22.30 0.83
C SER A 150 30.28 -21.55 0.08
N SER A 151 30.28 -20.23 0.19
CA SER A 151 29.47 -19.33 -0.63
C SER A 151 30.02 -19.26 -2.05
N SER A 152 29.17 -18.88 -3.00
CA SER A 152 29.54 -18.66 -4.40
C SER A 152 29.24 -17.22 -4.83
N GLU A 153 30.13 -16.65 -5.66
CA GLU A 153 29.89 -15.37 -6.34
C GLU A 153 29.12 -15.55 -7.68
N GLU A 154 28.91 -16.80 -8.12
CA GLU A 154 28.06 -17.10 -9.27
C GLU A 154 26.59 -16.92 -8.93
N LYS A 155 25.88 -16.16 -9.77
CA LYS A 155 24.44 -15.97 -9.65
C LYS A 155 23.68 -17.09 -10.35
N ASP A 156 22.49 -17.41 -9.85
CA ASP A 156 21.50 -18.15 -10.64
C ASP A 156 20.89 -17.26 -11.75
N SER A 157 20.00 -17.82 -12.58
CA SER A 157 19.35 -17.02 -13.65
C SER A 157 18.55 -15.85 -13.10
N HIS A 158 18.12 -15.89 -11.84
CA HIS A 158 17.36 -14.83 -11.18
C HIS A 158 18.27 -13.72 -10.62
N SER A 159 19.56 -13.78 -10.93
CA SER A 159 20.59 -12.85 -10.46
C SER A 159 20.83 -12.94 -8.94
N GLU A 160 20.44 -14.04 -8.30
CA GLU A 160 20.52 -14.25 -6.85
C GLU A 160 21.71 -15.15 -6.46
N PHE A 161 22.35 -14.86 -5.30
CA PHE A 161 23.52 -15.58 -4.81
C PHE A 161 23.12 -16.76 -3.93
N ASP A 162 22.92 -17.94 -4.54
CA ASP A 162 22.59 -19.18 -3.82
C ASP A 162 23.12 -20.46 -4.50
N THR A 163 24.04 -20.32 -5.45
CA THR A 163 24.80 -21.44 -6.03
C THR A 163 25.84 -22.03 -5.06
N GLY A 164 25.97 -21.46 -3.86
CA GLY A 164 26.81 -21.97 -2.76
C GLY A 164 26.30 -23.25 -2.08
N ALA A 165 27.08 -23.71 -1.10
CA ALA A 165 26.81 -24.90 -0.32
C ALA A 165 25.77 -24.65 0.81
N PHE A 166 26.07 -25.02 2.05
CA PHE A 166 25.24 -24.71 3.23
C PHE A 166 25.59 -23.35 3.88
N ASP A 167 25.85 -22.36 3.03
CA ASP A 167 26.10 -20.96 3.39
C ASP A 167 24.80 -20.18 3.70
N THR A 168 24.94 -18.96 4.21
CA THR A 168 23.80 -18.09 4.56
C THR A 168 23.04 -17.67 3.30
N VAL A 169 21.74 -17.93 3.24
CA VAL A 169 20.91 -17.53 2.11
C VAL A 169 20.68 -16.01 2.16
N THR A 170 21.14 -15.30 1.13
CA THR A 170 21.08 -13.82 1.05
C THR A 170 20.05 -13.28 0.05
N ARG A 171 19.30 -14.18 -0.62
CA ARG A 171 18.61 -13.89 -1.88
C ARG A 171 17.30 -13.11 -1.82
N ALA A 172 16.56 -13.11 -0.71
CA ALA A 172 15.17 -12.62 -0.73
C ALA A 172 15.05 -11.10 -0.93
N THR A 173 14.58 -10.69 -2.12
CA THR A 173 14.41 -9.29 -2.58
C THR A 173 13.07 -8.66 -2.18
N ALA A 174 12.91 -7.36 -2.47
CA ALA A 174 11.72 -6.55 -2.15
C ALA A 174 10.40 -7.09 -2.72
N ASN A 175 10.45 -7.72 -3.90
CA ASN A 175 9.27 -8.11 -4.66
C ASN A 175 8.98 -9.61 -4.54
N HIS A 176 10.01 -10.44 -4.40
CA HIS A 176 9.89 -11.89 -4.34
C HIS A 176 9.15 -12.42 -3.10
N GLY A 177 8.46 -13.55 -3.32
CA GLY A 177 7.72 -14.27 -2.27
C GLY A 177 8.58 -14.98 -1.23
N LEU A 178 9.91 -14.96 -1.38
CA LEU A 178 10.87 -15.76 -0.64
C LEU A 178 10.90 -15.44 0.86
N HIS A 179 10.53 -14.21 1.26
CA HIS A 179 10.38 -13.83 2.68
C HIS A 179 9.42 -14.75 3.47
N ARG A 180 8.45 -15.37 2.78
CA ARG A 180 7.51 -16.35 3.35
C ARG A 180 8.17 -17.62 3.89
N GLY A 181 9.42 -17.91 3.53
CA GLY A 181 10.15 -19.07 4.07
C GLY A 181 10.82 -18.83 5.43
N SER A 182 11.02 -17.57 5.82
CA SER A 182 11.91 -17.18 6.92
C SER A 182 11.41 -17.49 8.35
N TYR A 183 10.28 -18.17 8.51
CA TYR A 183 9.56 -18.23 9.79
C TYR A 183 9.92 -19.40 10.71
N GLN A 184 10.68 -20.40 10.22
CA GLN A 184 11.32 -21.44 11.04
C GLN A 184 12.84 -21.24 11.15
N THR A 185 13.35 -20.11 10.67
CA THR A 185 14.78 -19.86 10.52
C THR A 185 15.26 -18.72 11.40
N GLU A 186 16.53 -18.75 11.78
CA GLU A 186 17.24 -17.54 12.24
C GLU A 186 17.46 -16.64 11.02
N ALA A 187 16.85 -15.46 11.04
CA ALA A 187 16.81 -14.55 9.89
C ALA A 187 16.83 -13.07 10.30
N THR A 188 17.51 -12.24 9.51
CA THR A 188 17.54 -10.78 9.67
C THR A 188 17.17 -10.11 8.36
N ILE A 189 16.32 -9.08 8.39
CA ILE A 189 16.08 -8.21 7.24
C ILE A 189 17.08 -7.04 7.28
N ILE A 190 17.71 -6.76 6.14
CA ILE A 190 18.66 -5.67 5.95
C ILE A 190 18.02 -4.59 5.06
N ALA A 191 17.87 -3.38 5.58
CA ALA A 191 17.41 -2.22 4.82
C ALA A 191 18.52 -1.62 3.94
N GLU A 192 18.13 -0.85 2.91
CA GLU A 192 19.07 -0.10 2.05
C GLU A 192 19.99 0.85 2.85
N ASP A 193 19.53 1.37 4.00
CA ASP A 193 20.33 2.22 4.90
C ASP A 193 21.23 1.43 5.88
N GLY A 194 21.27 0.10 5.75
CA GLY A 194 22.01 -0.82 6.62
C GLY A 194 21.32 -1.14 7.95
N THR A 195 20.10 -0.66 8.19
CA THR A 195 19.33 -1.01 9.40
C THR A 195 18.93 -2.48 9.38
N ARG A 196 19.13 -3.17 10.50
CA ARG A 196 18.85 -4.60 10.68
C ARG A 196 17.56 -4.81 11.47
N PHE A 197 16.76 -5.79 11.06
CA PHE A 197 15.52 -6.20 11.72
C PHE A 197 15.50 -7.72 11.90
N ASP A 198 15.86 -8.20 13.09
CA ASP A 198 15.95 -9.63 13.39
C ASP A 198 14.55 -10.23 13.54
N VAL A 199 14.21 -11.19 12.69
CA VAL A 199 12.85 -11.73 12.50
C VAL A 199 12.52 -12.74 13.59
N SER A 200 11.33 -12.64 14.19
CA SER A 200 10.79 -13.69 15.05
C SER A 200 9.64 -14.46 14.38
N TYR A 201 8.53 -13.80 14.03
CA TYR A 201 7.36 -14.42 13.39
C TYR A 201 6.41 -13.35 12.81
N TRP A 202 5.37 -13.78 12.10
CA TRP A 202 4.49 -12.91 11.33
C TRP A 202 3.01 -13.06 11.69
N GLU A 203 2.29 -11.94 11.88
CA GLU A 203 0.83 -11.90 12.07
C GLU A 203 0.15 -11.21 10.87
N ASP A 204 -1.18 -11.01 10.92
CA ASP A 204 -1.96 -10.21 9.95
C ASP A 204 -1.70 -10.55 8.47
N LYS A 205 -1.65 -11.85 8.14
CA LYS A 205 -1.34 -12.38 6.80
C LYS A 205 -0.02 -11.87 6.21
N GLY A 206 1.00 -11.71 7.06
CA GLY A 206 2.31 -11.21 6.67
C GLY A 206 2.44 -9.68 6.67
N SER A 207 1.40 -8.92 7.01
CA SER A 207 1.49 -7.45 7.07
C SER A 207 2.00 -6.89 8.40
N THR A 208 2.08 -7.73 9.45
CA THR A 208 2.70 -7.39 10.74
C THR A 208 3.86 -8.35 11.02
N LEU A 209 5.07 -7.83 11.10
CA LEU A 209 6.29 -8.56 11.49
C LEU A 209 6.59 -8.29 12.96
N TYR A 210 6.88 -9.34 13.74
CA TYR A 210 7.43 -9.24 15.09
C TYR A 210 8.91 -9.57 15.09
N LEU A 211 9.69 -8.73 15.77
CA LEU A 211 11.14 -8.88 15.89
C LEU A 211 11.52 -9.69 17.13
N THR A 212 12.77 -10.15 17.20
CA THR A 212 13.31 -10.93 18.33
C THR A 212 13.34 -10.14 19.65
N ASP A 213 13.39 -8.79 19.59
CA ASP A 213 13.28 -7.92 20.77
C ASP A 213 11.83 -7.74 21.30
N GLY A 214 10.85 -8.34 20.62
CA GLY A 214 9.43 -8.27 20.96
C GLY A 214 8.72 -7.00 20.44
N SER A 215 9.42 -6.10 19.77
CA SER A 215 8.78 -5.01 19.01
C SER A 215 8.09 -5.56 17.75
N LYS A 216 7.27 -4.72 17.13
CA LYS A 216 6.59 -5.04 15.87
C LYS A 216 6.71 -3.91 14.87
N VAL A 217 6.72 -4.29 13.60
CA VAL A 217 6.81 -3.38 12.45
C VAL A 217 5.80 -3.80 11.40
N LYS A 218 5.31 -2.84 10.61
CA LYS A 218 4.44 -3.13 9.47
C LYS A 218 5.28 -3.49 8.25
N TRP A 219 4.84 -4.49 7.52
CA TRP A 219 5.40 -4.89 6.24
C TRP A 219 4.44 -4.54 5.10
N ASN A 220 4.99 -4.03 4.00
CA ASN A 220 4.26 -3.77 2.76
C ASN A 220 5.22 -3.86 1.58
N ARG A 221 5.21 -4.98 0.83
CA ARG A 221 5.91 -5.20 -0.45
C ARG A 221 7.29 -4.53 -0.50
N GLY A 222 8.27 -5.09 0.22
CA GLY A 222 9.64 -4.57 0.26
C GLY A 222 9.87 -3.40 1.21
N SER A 223 8.88 -2.98 2.00
CA SER A 223 9.01 -1.84 2.91
C SER A 223 8.60 -2.16 4.35
N ILE A 224 9.45 -1.72 5.29
CA ILE A 224 9.25 -1.84 6.75
C ILE A 224 8.86 -0.48 7.31
N THR A 225 7.81 -0.40 8.13
CA THR A 225 7.45 0.82 8.86
C THR A 225 7.34 0.56 10.36
N THR A 226 8.16 1.25 11.14
CA THR A 226 8.20 1.16 12.62
C THR A 226 7.03 1.90 13.28
N GLU A 227 6.75 1.63 14.56
CA GLU A 227 5.58 2.22 15.26
C GLU A 227 5.62 3.75 15.39
N ASP A 228 6.81 4.37 15.29
CA ASP A 228 6.99 5.83 15.24
C ASP A 228 6.64 6.45 13.87
N GLY A 229 6.40 5.63 12.85
CA GLY A 229 6.09 6.04 11.48
C GLY A 229 7.33 6.29 10.61
N LYS A 230 8.55 5.94 11.03
CA LYS A 230 9.69 5.88 10.08
C LYS A 230 9.49 4.67 9.16
N THR A 231 9.71 4.89 7.87
CA THR A 231 9.68 3.86 6.83
C THR A 231 11.09 3.60 6.29
N TYR A 232 11.35 2.34 5.95
CA TYR A 232 12.59 1.82 5.38
C TYR A 232 12.26 1.01 4.12
N THR A 233 13.14 1.03 3.13
CA THR A 233 13.16 0.03 2.05
C THR A 233 14.03 -1.14 2.46
N MET A 234 13.60 -2.36 2.15
CA MET A 234 14.45 -3.55 2.27
C MET A 234 15.45 -3.63 1.11
N GLY A 235 16.69 -3.99 1.42
CA GLY A 235 17.65 -4.49 0.43
C GLY A 235 17.52 -6.01 0.27
N HIS A 236 17.77 -6.78 1.35
CA HIS A 236 17.79 -8.24 1.33
C HIS A 236 17.46 -8.86 2.71
N TYR A 237 17.32 -10.19 2.75
CA TYR A 237 17.40 -10.99 3.99
C TYR A 237 18.79 -11.62 4.13
N GLU A 238 19.22 -11.86 5.36
CA GLU A 238 20.23 -12.87 5.71
C GLU A 238 19.50 -14.02 6.45
N ILE A 239 19.53 -15.26 5.95
CA ILE A 239 18.89 -16.43 6.57
C ILE A 239 19.95 -17.51 6.86
N TYR A 240 20.32 -17.64 8.14
CA TYR A 240 21.53 -18.37 8.56
C TYR A 240 21.31 -19.88 8.75
N GLY A 241 20.09 -20.29 9.10
CA GLY A 241 19.78 -21.68 9.46
C GLY A 241 18.47 -21.83 10.24
N LEU A 242 18.29 -22.95 10.92
CA LEU A 242 17.05 -23.31 11.64
C LEU A 242 16.98 -22.66 13.02
N LYS A 243 15.78 -22.22 13.42
CA LYS A 243 15.50 -21.52 14.69
C LYS A 243 15.28 -22.45 15.89
N TYR A 244 14.73 -23.64 15.64
CA TYR A 244 14.23 -24.55 16.68
C TYR A 244 14.69 -25.99 16.46
N VAL A 245 16.00 -26.23 16.47
CA VAL A 245 16.55 -27.59 16.45
C VAL A 245 16.55 -28.15 17.89
N PRO A 246 15.91 -29.30 18.18
CA PRO A 246 15.99 -29.90 19.50
C PRO A 246 17.39 -30.45 19.74
N VAL A 247 18.03 -30.03 20.83
CA VAL A 247 19.43 -30.35 21.17
C VAL A 247 19.54 -30.84 22.61
N ALA A 248 20.26 -31.94 22.79
CA ALA A 248 20.79 -32.40 24.07
C ALA A 248 22.24 -31.92 24.22
N VAL A 249 22.54 -31.12 25.23
CA VAL A 249 23.88 -30.59 25.52
C VAL A 249 24.29 -30.89 26.96
N LYS A 250 25.53 -31.35 27.16
CA LYS A 250 26.04 -31.72 28.50
C LYS A 250 25.91 -30.55 29.48
N THR A 251 25.37 -30.81 30.68
CA THR A 251 25.08 -29.80 31.71
C THR A 251 26.32 -28.98 32.11
N ALA A 252 27.52 -29.57 32.03
CA ALA A 252 28.78 -28.87 32.26
C ALA A 252 29.09 -27.77 31.21
N ASP A 253 28.63 -27.94 29.97
CA ASP A 253 28.93 -27.08 28.83
C ASP A 253 27.77 -26.17 28.41
N PHE A 254 26.58 -26.40 28.96
CA PHE A 254 25.37 -25.61 28.70
C PHE A 254 25.57 -24.09 28.88
N ALA A 255 26.39 -23.69 29.86
CA ALA A 255 26.71 -22.28 30.12
C ALA A 255 27.61 -21.64 29.05
N ASP A 256 28.33 -22.42 28.25
CA ASP A 256 29.07 -21.96 27.07
C ASP A 256 28.21 -22.06 25.80
N PHE A 257 27.40 -23.11 25.69
CA PHE A 257 26.41 -23.27 24.62
C PHE A 257 25.46 -22.06 24.52
N CYS A 258 24.91 -21.60 25.66
CA CYS A 258 24.07 -20.41 25.76
C CYS A 258 24.79 -19.06 25.50
N LYS A 259 26.12 -19.05 25.29
CA LYS A 259 26.87 -17.86 24.82
C LYS A 259 27.06 -17.86 23.31
N LYS A 260 26.92 -19.02 22.67
CA LYS A 260 27.21 -19.26 21.25
C LYS A 260 25.94 -19.34 20.40
N TYR A 261 24.85 -19.88 20.93
CA TYR A 261 23.59 -20.11 20.23
C TYR A 261 22.41 -19.36 20.86
N ASN A 262 21.40 -19.05 20.05
CA ASN A 262 20.09 -18.68 20.55
C ASN A 262 19.43 -19.93 21.13
N VAL A 263 19.13 -19.92 22.43
CA VAL A 263 18.61 -21.10 23.16
C VAL A 263 17.23 -20.80 23.75
N VAL A 264 16.26 -21.67 23.46
CA VAL A 264 14.95 -21.69 24.11
C VAL A 264 14.87 -22.91 25.03
N GLN A 265 14.82 -22.64 26.33
CA GLN A 265 14.78 -23.65 27.40
C GLN A 265 13.35 -24.14 27.64
N ASP A 266 13.19 -25.31 28.25
CA ASP A 266 11.88 -25.86 28.59
C ASP A 266 11.04 -24.89 29.43
N GLY A 267 9.74 -24.87 29.16
CA GLY A 267 8.81 -23.90 29.74
C GLY A 267 8.83 -22.50 29.11
N ALA A 268 9.80 -22.19 28.24
CA ALA A 268 9.80 -20.94 27.47
C ALA A 268 8.92 -21.04 26.20
N VAL A 269 8.57 -19.87 25.64
CA VAL A 269 7.60 -19.75 24.54
C VAL A 269 8.27 -19.80 23.17
N LEU A 270 7.73 -20.66 22.30
CA LEU A 270 8.05 -20.73 20.88
C LEU A 270 7.09 -19.85 20.07
N SER A 271 7.60 -19.21 19.02
CA SER A 271 6.82 -18.44 18.04
C SER A 271 7.48 -18.47 16.67
N GLY A 272 6.66 -18.68 15.63
CA GLY A 272 7.11 -18.93 14.27
C GLY A 272 5.91 -19.02 13.33
N GLY A 273 6.13 -19.52 12.12
CA GLY A 273 5.08 -19.57 11.09
C GLY A 273 4.74 -18.21 10.45
N TYR A 274 4.04 -18.29 9.31
CA TYR A 274 3.53 -17.16 8.54
C TYR A 274 2.14 -17.53 8.04
N SER A 275 1.16 -16.62 8.14
CA SER A 275 -0.21 -16.89 7.70
C SER A 275 -0.42 -16.56 6.22
N GLU A 276 -0.55 -17.57 5.36
CA GLU A 276 -1.08 -17.41 4.00
C GLU A 276 -1.83 -18.65 3.53
N ASN A 277 -3.00 -18.46 2.90
CA ASN A 277 -3.84 -19.54 2.39
C ASN A 277 -4.19 -20.53 3.53
N ASN A 278 -3.60 -21.74 3.52
CA ASN A 278 -3.79 -22.72 4.59
C ASN A 278 -2.74 -22.61 5.72
N LEU A 279 -1.58 -21.97 5.46
CA LEU A 279 -0.51 -21.77 6.46
C LEU A 279 -0.98 -20.84 7.57
N GLN A 280 -0.55 -21.11 8.80
CA GLN A 280 -0.80 -20.27 9.97
C GLN A 280 0.52 -19.94 10.67
N TYR A 281 0.58 -18.77 11.32
CA TYR A 281 1.59 -18.56 12.36
C TYR A 281 1.21 -19.30 13.65
N TYR A 282 2.20 -19.60 14.48
CA TYR A 282 1.98 -20.06 15.86
C TYR A 282 2.74 -19.20 16.86
N LYS A 283 2.19 -19.15 18.08
CA LYS A 283 2.66 -18.29 19.17
C LYS A 283 2.11 -18.84 20.48
N GLY A 284 2.94 -18.92 21.52
CA GLY A 284 2.48 -19.46 22.81
C GLY A 284 2.51 -20.99 22.90
N LEU A 285 3.11 -21.67 21.91
CA LEU A 285 3.61 -23.03 22.12
C LEU A 285 4.72 -22.98 23.17
N VAL A 286 4.89 -24.05 23.95
CA VAL A 286 5.84 -24.10 25.07
C VAL A 286 6.84 -25.23 24.83
N ALA A 287 8.13 -24.96 24.99
CA ALA A 287 9.18 -25.97 24.83
C ALA A 287 9.14 -27.02 25.96
N ASP A 288 9.40 -28.28 25.61
CA ASP A 288 9.37 -29.47 26.49
C ASP A 288 10.27 -30.58 25.88
N VAL A 289 11.52 -30.23 25.58
CA VAL A 289 12.47 -31.09 24.86
C VAL A 289 13.03 -32.16 25.80
N ASN A 290 13.25 -33.36 25.27
CA ASN A 290 13.69 -34.53 26.05
C ASN A 290 14.41 -35.55 25.17
N ALA A 291 14.96 -36.60 25.77
CA ALA A 291 15.70 -37.67 25.08
C ALA A 291 14.89 -38.39 23.98
N GLN A 292 13.56 -38.37 24.09
CA GLN A 292 12.63 -39.00 23.15
C GLN A 292 12.12 -38.04 22.07
N THR A 293 12.56 -36.78 22.03
CA THR A 293 12.06 -35.79 21.06
C THR A 293 12.49 -36.14 19.64
N ASN A 294 11.54 -36.17 18.69
CA ASN A 294 11.88 -36.42 17.28
C ASN A 294 12.75 -35.29 16.73
N GLY A 295 13.78 -35.64 15.96
CA GLY A 295 14.78 -34.72 15.43
C GLY A 295 15.93 -34.36 16.40
N LEU A 296 15.96 -34.91 17.63
CA LEU A 296 16.98 -34.57 18.63
C LEU A 296 18.41 -34.79 18.12
N LYS A 297 19.28 -33.79 18.27
CA LYS A 297 20.74 -33.89 18.06
C LYS A 297 21.48 -33.81 19.40
N TYR A 298 22.57 -34.56 19.55
CA TYR A 298 23.49 -34.36 20.67
C TYR A 298 24.57 -33.35 20.29
N ALA A 299 24.85 -32.41 21.17
CA ALA A 299 25.90 -31.40 21.00
C ALA A 299 27.17 -31.78 21.77
N GLU A 300 28.29 -31.86 21.07
CA GLU A 300 29.62 -32.07 21.65
C GLU A 300 30.49 -30.82 21.50
N LYS A 301 31.15 -30.43 22.59
CA LYS A 301 31.96 -29.20 22.63
C LYS A 301 33.37 -29.45 22.11
N ASN A 302 33.75 -28.67 21.11
CA ASN A 302 35.04 -28.76 20.43
C ASN A 302 35.74 -27.38 20.47
N GLY A 303 36.55 -27.19 21.52
CA GLY A 303 37.21 -25.92 21.81
C GLY A 303 36.21 -24.83 22.21
N ASP A 304 36.21 -23.71 21.45
CA ASP A 304 35.26 -22.60 21.59
C ASP A 304 33.95 -22.81 20.79
N GLY A 305 33.81 -23.95 20.10
CA GLY A 305 32.65 -24.31 19.28
C GLY A 305 31.97 -25.61 19.71
N PHE A 306 30.93 -26.01 18.96
CA PHE A 306 30.22 -27.26 19.14
C PHE A 306 30.05 -27.98 17.79
N THR A 307 29.99 -29.30 17.82
CA THR A 307 29.55 -30.18 16.73
C THR A 307 28.26 -30.88 17.14
N PHE A 308 27.50 -31.37 16.16
CA PHE A 308 26.19 -31.99 16.38
C PHE A 308 26.13 -33.35 15.70
N THR A 309 25.43 -34.31 16.31
CA THR A 309 25.17 -35.62 15.69
C THR A 309 24.18 -35.52 14.52
N ALA A 310 24.01 -36.64 13.81
CA ALA A 310 22.77 -36.90 13.08
C ALA A 310 21.56 -36.72 14.02
N ARG A 311 20.43 -36.30 13.46
CA ARG A 311 19.17 -36.22 14.20
C ARG A 311 18.60 -37.61 14.52
N LYS A 312 17.98 -37.77 15.68
CA LYS A 312 17.16 -38.93 16.02
C LYS A 312 15.88 -38.93 15.17
N SER A 313 15.61 -40.00 14.42
CA SER A 313 14.41 -40.15 13.56
C SER A 313 13.34 -41.10 14.15
N ASP A 314 13.67 -41.81 15.21
CA ASP A 314 12.80 -42.72 15.97
C ASP A 314 12.32 -42.09 17.31
N GLY A 315 12.27 -40.75 17.37
CA GLY A 315 11.72 -40.05 18.55
C GLY A 315 10.21 -40.22 18.66
N THR A 316 9.69 -40.28 19.89
CA THR A 316 8.27 -40.48 20.20
C THR A 316 7.61 -39.25 20.85
N ALA A 317 8.39 -38.23 21.22
CA ALA A 317 7.90 -36.96 21.78
C ALA A 317 8.02 -35.81 20.77
N SER A 318 7.15 -34.81 20.90
CA SER A 318 7.08 -33.63 20.03
C SER A 318 8.12 -32.54 20.34
N GLY A 319 8.65 -32.52 21.57
CA GLY A 319 9.40 -31.38 22.12
C GLY A 319 8.52 -30.17 22.48
N ILE A 320 7.20 -30.26 22.32
CA ILE A 320 6.23 -29.21 22.64
C ILE A 320 5.33 -29.70 23.77
N LYS A 321 5.23 -28.88 24.82
CA LYS A 321 4.46 -29.20 26.01
C LYS A 321 2.99 -29.47 25.71
N ASP A 322 2.44 -30.49 26.37
CA ASP A 322 1.03 -30.90 26.28
C ASP A 322 0.58 -31.26 24.84
N GLN A 323 1.52 -31.54 23.93
CA GLN A 323 1.25 -31.99 22.55
C GLN A 323 1.91 -33.34 22.24
N ALA A 324 1.12 -34.31 21.80
CA ALA A 324 1.64 -35.55 21.24
C ALA A 324 2.37 -35.29 19.90
N LEU A 325 3.33 -36.17 19.58
CA LEU A 325 4.03 -36.15 18.29
C LEU A 325 3.02 -36.36 17.14
N LYS A 326 2.90 -35.36 16.25
CA LYS A 326 1.90 -35.35 15.18
C LYS A 326 2.31 -36.24 14.01
N THR A 327 1.35 -36.81 13.30
CA THR A 327 1.56 -37.42 11.98
C THR A 327 0.80 -36.62 10.93
N ALA A 328 1.43 -36.30 9.81
CA ALA A 328 0.76 -35.60 8.71
C ALA A 328 -0.17 -36.54 7.94
N THR A 329 -1.41 -36.12 7.73
CA THR A 329 -2.47 -36.88 7.05
C THR A 329 -3.16 -36.03 6.00
N GLU A 330 -3.79 -36.68 5.00
CA GLU A 330 -4.52 -36.01 3.90
C GLU A 330 -3.67 -35.04 3.05
N ILE A 331 -2.34 -35.16 3.12
CA ILE A 331 -1.40 -34.52 2.20
C ILE A 331 -1.54 -35.18 0.82
N LYS A 332 -1.46 -34.38 -0.24
CA LYS A 332 -1.54 -34.82 -1.64
C LYS A 332 -0.34 -34.25 -2.41
N PRO A 333 0.85 -34.87 -2.30
CA PRO A 333 2.01 -34.45 -3.07
C PRO A 333 1.75 -34.62 -4.57
N SER A 334 2.33 -33.75 -5.38
CA SER A 334 2.39 -33.90 -6.83
C SER A 334 3.75 -33.47 -7.35
N VAL A 335 4.48 -34.40 -7.96
CA VAL A 335 5.67 -34.08 -8.76
C VAL A 335 5.25 -33.14 -9.89
N LYS A 336 6.09 -32.15 -10.20
CA LYS A 336 5.82 -31.16 -11.25
C LYS A 336 6.61 -31.47 -12.51
N ALA A 337 6.14 -30.98 -13.65
CA ALA A 337 7.01 -30.76 -14.79
C ALA A 337 8.05 -29.69 -14.38
N ALA A 338 9.32 -29.89 -14.73
CA ALA A 338 10.37 -28.95 -14.40
C ALA A 338 10.34 -27.73 -15.35
N SER A 339 10.67 -26.57 -14.81
CA SER A 339 10.58 -25.26 -15.46
C SER A 339 11.91 -24.51 -15.49
N GLY A 340 12.81 -24.79 -14.54
CA GLY A 340 14.07 -24.08 -14.35
C GLY A 340 13.96 -22.73 -13.62
N SER A 341 12.75 -22.26 -13.31
CA SER A 341 12.54 -21.10 -12.44
C SER A 341 13.25 -21.28 -11.09
N TYR A 342 13.79 -20.20 -10.51
CA TYR A 342 14.47 -20.20 -9.20
C TYR A 342 15.60 -21.24 -9.01
N GLY A 343 16.19 -21.75 -10.11
CA GLY A 343 17.23 -22.78 -10.07
C GLY A 343 16.70 -24.21 -9.86
N GLU A 344 15.38 -24.41 -9.96
CA GLU A 344 14.71 -25.71 -9.93
C GLU A 344 15.41 -26.72 -10.83
N PHE A 345 15.67 -27.92 -10.31
CA PHE A 345 15.90 -29.11 -11.12
C PHE A 345 14.69 -30.04 -11.06
N LEU A 346 14.17 -30.30 -9.86
CA LEU A 346 13.06 -31.20 -9.58
C LEU A 346 12.18 -30.58 -8.48
N ARG A 347 10.86 -30.73 -8.58
CA ARG A 347 9.90 -30.13 -7.63
C ARG A 347 8.72 -31.03 -7.29
N VAL A 348 8.30 -30.95 -6.03
CA VAL A 348 7.06 -31.54 -5.50
C VAL A 348 6.21 -30.45 -4.84
N ASP A 349 4.97 -30.28 -5.31
CA ASP A 349 3.97 -29.43 -4.66
C ASP A 349 3.19 -30.23 -3.59
N LEU A 350 3.18 -29.79 -2.33
CA LEU A 350 2.36 -30.40 -1.27
C LEU A 350 0.93 -29.84 -1.25
N ASN A 351 -0.02 -30.55 -1.85
CA ASN A 351 -1.45 -30.18 -1.83
C ASN A 351 -2.21 -30.87 -0.68
N GLY A 352 -3.53 -30.65 -0.58
CA GLY A 352 -4.36 -31.23 0.48
C GLY A 352 -4.21 -30.51 1.82
N ASN A 353 -4.18 -31.26 2.92
CA ASN A 353 -4.17 -30.72 4.29
C ASN A 353 -2.76 -30.23 4.74
N TYR A 354 -2.04 -29.52 3.88
CA TYR A 354 -0.64 -29.14 4.11
C TYR A 354 -0.42 -28.10 5.22
N GLY A 355 -1.45 -27.38 5.65
CA GLY A 355 -1.32 -26.10 6.35
C GLY A 355 -0.48 -26.14 7.63
N ASP A 356 -0.77 -27.09 8.53
CA ASP A 356 -0.09 -27.23 9.82
C ASP A 356 1.30 -27.89 9.67
N LEU A 357 1.46 -28.87 8.77
CA LEU A 357 2.78 -29.45 8.45
C LEU A 357 3.72 -28.37 7.89
N GLY A 358 3.25 -27.61 6.90
CA GLY A 358 4.04 -26.55 6.25
C GLY A 358 4.39 -25.41 7.20
N ALA A 359 3.46 -24.97 8.06
CA ALA A 359 3.70 -23.96 9.09
C ALA A 359 4.79 -24.35 10.11
N ASN A 360 5.01 -25.65 10.30
CA ASN A 360 6.02 -26.20 11.21
C ASN A 360 7.26 -26.75 10.47
N MET A 361 7.28 -26.78 9.13
CA MET A 361 8.40 -27.33 8.35
C MET A 361 9.70 -26.56 8.60
N GLN A 362 10.75 -27.29 8.95
CA GLN A 362 12.08 -26.75 9.23
C GLN A 362 13.03 -27.00 8.07
N ALA A 363 13.11 -28.23 7.59
CA ALA A 363 14.05 -28.65 6.56
C ALA A 363 13.50 -29.85 5.76
N VAL A 364 14.07 -30.10 4.58
CA VAL A 364 13.71 -31.25 3.72
C VAL A 364 14.97 -31.97 3.28
N ARG A 365 14.93 -33.31 3.36
CA ARG A 365 15.92 -34.21 2.78
C ARG A 365 15.37 -34.80 1.48
N TRP A 366 16.21 -34.92 0.46
CA TRP A 366 15.91 -35.65 -0.77
C TRP A 366 16.89 -36.81 -0.91
N ASP A 367 16.39 -38.03 -1.04
CA ASP A 367 17.18 -39.25 -1.20
C ASP A 367 16.95 -39.82 -2.61
N TYR A 368 18.03 -40.02 -3.37
CA TYR A 368 18.01 -40.50 -4.75
C TYR A 368 18.45 -41.97 -4.83
N TYR A 369 17.70 -42.78 -5.58
CA TYR A 369 17.87 -44.23 -5.67
C TYR A 369 18.19 -44.73 -7.09
N GLY A 370 18.28 -43.83 -8.08
CA GLY A 370 18.45 -44.24 -9.49
C GLY A 370 17.30 -45.14 -9.93
N ASP A 371 17.61 -46.28 -10.55
CA ASP A 371 16.61 -47.26 -11.00
C ASP A 371 16.04 -48.16 -9.87
N ASP A 372 16.49 -48.01 -8.61
CA ASP A 372 16.03 -48.85 -7.50
C ASP A 372 14.62 -48.48 -7.01
N SER A 373 13.62 -49.09 -7.65
CA SER A 373 12.21 -49.02 -7.28
C SER A 373 11.88 -49.56 -5.88
N THR A 374 12.81 -50.29 -5.23
CA THR A 374 12.62 -50.80 -3.86
C THR A 374 12.98 -49.78 -2.79
N TYR A 375 13.63 -48.67 -3.16
CA TYR A 375 14.15 -47.64 -2.25
C TYR A 375 15.06 -48.20 -1.14
N THR A 376 15.87 -49.21 -1.44
CA THR A 376 16.83 -49.85 -0.51
C THR A 376 18.27 -49.35 -0.69
N LYS A 377 18.66 -48.94 -1.91
CA LYS A 377 20.03 -48.53 -2.25
C LYS A 377 20.10 -47.03 -2.58
N CYS A 378 20.16 -46.21 -1.55
CA CYS A 378 20.33 -44.76 -1.73
C CYS A 378 21.71 -44.47 -2.35
N LEU A 379 21.72 -43.78 -3.50
CA LEU A 379 22.94 -43.40 -4.23
C LEU A 379 23.50 -42.07 -3.73
N ALA A 380 22.63 -41.13 -3.38
CA ALA A 380 22.98 -39.84 -2.80
C ALA A 380 21.80 -39.24 -2.01
N SER A 381 22.12 -38.44 -1.00
CA SER A 381 21.16 -37.68 -0.20
C SER A 381 21.49 -36.19 -0.27
N TYR A 382 20.49 -35.32 -0.26
CA TYR A 382 20.65 -33.87 -0.38
C TYR A 382 19.89 -33.14 0.72
N GLY A 383 20.54 -32.13 1.30
CA GLY A 383 19.95 -31.22 2.27
C GLY A 383 19.49 -29.93 1.60
N THR A 384 18.44 -29.32 2.14
CA THR A 384 17.86 -28.06 1.64
C THR A 384 18.13 -26.87 2.57
N LYS A 385 18.18 -25.67 2.00
CA LYS A 385 18.09 -24.38 2.70
C LYS A 385 16.71 -23.75 2.47
N PHE A 386 16.09 -23.18 3.51
CA PHE A 386 14.78 -22.51 3.35
C PHE A 386 14.91 -21.19 2.60
N ALA A 387 13.88 -20.82 1.83
CA ALA A 387 13.84 -19.66 0.93
C ALA A 387 14.90 -19.71 -0.19
N ALA A 388 15.50 -20.88 -0.40
CA ALA A 388 16.45 -21.23 -1.45
C ALA A 388 15.93 -22.47 -2.21
N ASP A 389 15.74 -23.58 -1.49
CA ASP A 389 15.17 -24.83 -2.03
C ASP A 389 13.70 -25.06 -1.59
N ASN A 390 13.22 -24.32 -0.57
CA ASN A 390 11.88 -24.50 0.01
C ASN A 390 11.12 -23.17 0.07
N TRP A 391 9.88 -23.11 -0.45
CA TRP A 391 8.97 -21.97 -0.25
C TRP A 391 7.52 -22.40 0.02
N MET A 392 6.85 -21.67 0.91
CA MET A 392 5.47 -21.97 1.32
C MET A 392 4.54 -20.81 0.94
N HIS A 393 3.73 -20.99 -0.10
CA HIS A 393 2.69 -20.04 -0.52
C HIS A 393 1.49 -20.76 -1.17
N LYS A 394 0.71 -20.04 -2.01
CA LYS A 394 -0.47 -20.52 -2.76
C LYS A 394 -0.39 -21.98 -3.27
N ALA A 395 0.79 -22.38 -3.77
CA ALA A 395 1.18 -23.77 -4.00
C ALA A 395 2.48 -24.02 -3.23
N MET A 396 2.62 -25.20 -2.64
CA MET A 396 3.66 -25.53 -1.66
C MET A 396 4.87 -26.17 -2.34
N GLY A 397 5.63 -25.37 -3.07
CA GLY A 397 6.78 -25.81 -3.83
C GLY A 397 7.97 -26.16 -2.93
N ILE A 398 8.29 -27.45 -2.88
CA ILE A 398 9.59 -27.92 -2.43
C ILE A 398 10.38 -28.26 -3.70
N GLN A 399 11.51 -27.58 -3.92
CA GLN A 399 12.42 -27.86 -5.02
C GLN A 399 13.72 -28.51 -4.54
N LEU A 400 14.48 -29.03 -5.50
CA LEU A 400 15.87 -29.40 -5.34
C LEU A 400 16.69 -28.63 -6.38
N GLY A 401 17.66 -27.82 -5.95
CA GLY A 401 18.46 -26.96 -6.83
C GLY A 401 19.73 -27.63 -7.36
N LEU A 402 19.62 -28.55 -8.33
CA LEU A 402 20.76 -29.29 -8.89
C LEU A 402 21.48 -28.58 -10.06
N THR A 403 20.88 -27.56 -10.69
CA THR A 403 21.36 -27.03 -11.98
C THR A 403 22.68 -26.24 -11.89
N LYS A 404 22.95 -25.54 -10.78
CA LYS A 404 24.19 -24.77 -10.56
C LYS A 404 24.73 -24.78 -9.12
N SER A 405 24.20 -25.61 -8.20
CA SER A 405 24.47 -25.45 -6.75
C SER A 405 25.54 -26.38 -6.16
N ALA A 406 26.48 -25.84 -5.37
CA ALA A 406 27.55 -26.62 -4.72
C ALA A 406 27.03 -27.63 -3.67
N ARG A 407 25.88 -27.38 -3.03
CA ARG A 407 25.24 -28.36 -2.09
C ARG A 407 24.59 -29.56 -2.80
N CYS A 408 24.52 -29.55 -4.13
CA CYS A 408 23.70 -30.49 -4.88
C CYS A 408 24.42 -30.95 -6.15
N LYS A 409 24.80 -32.23 -6.21
CA LYS A 409 25.37 -32.85 -7.42
C LYS A 409 24.93 -34.30 -7.56
N LEU A 410 24.44 -34.68 -8.74
CA LEU A 410 24.03 -36.06 -9.05
C LEU A 410 25.21 -37.05 -9.04
N PRO A 411 24.96 -38.34 -8.74
CA PRO A 411 25.92 -39.40 -9.00
C PRO A 411 26.37 -39.44 -10.46
N GLY A 412 27.66 -39.70 -10.70
CA GLY A 412 28.20 -39.79 -12.06
C GLY A 412 27.53 -40.90 -12.87
N GLY A 413 27.08 -40.57 -14.08
CA GLY A 413 26.31 -41.48 -14.95
C GLY A 413 24.80 -41.47 -14.72
N THR A 414 24.26 -40.50 -13.97
CA THR A 414 22.81 -40.29 -13.82
C THR A 414 22.41 -38.87 -14.21
N ASP A 415 21.24 -38.73 -14.82
CA ASP A 415 20.58 -37.46 -15.15
C ASP A 415 19.58 -37.01 -14.06
N GLY A 416 19.30 -37.87 -13.09
CA GLY A 416 18.34 -37.65 -12.00
C GLY A 416 16.90 -38.06 -12.34
N THR A 417 16.66 -38.70 -13.48
CA THR A 417 15.46 -39.56 -13.63
C THR A 417 15.55 -40.78 -12.72
N GLY A 418 14.43 -41.47 -12.50
CA GLY A 418 14.35 -42.63 -11.60
C GLY A 418 13.73 -42.29 -10.25
N TYR A 419 14.03 -43.09 -9.23
CA TYR A 419 13.30 -43.10 -7.96
C TYR A 419 13.88 -42.14 -6.92
N TRP A 420 12.97 -41.34 -6.33
CA TRP A 420 13.28 -40.30 -5.36
C TRP A 420 12.38 -40.39 -4.14
N LYS A 421 12.94 -40.06 -2.98
CA LYS A 421 12.23 -40.00 -1.69
C LYS A 421 12.48 -38.64 -1.06
N LEU A 422 11.42 -37.86 -0.92
CA LEU A 422 11.41 -36.57 -0.25
C LEU A 422 10.97 -36.80 1.21
N THR A 423 11.71 -36.28 2.18
CA THR A 423 11.37 -36.36 3.61
C THR A 423 11.38 -34.98 4.26
N VAL A 424 10.23 -34.57 4.76
CA VAL A 424 9.99 -33.29 5.44
C VAL A 424 10.21 -33.45 6.95
N TYR A 425 11.09 -32.61 7.50
CA TYR A 425 11.27 -32.44 8.94
C TYR A 425 10.48 -31.21 9.42
N ALA A 426 9.62 -31.40 10.41
CA ALA A 426 8.75 -30.34 10.95
C ALA A 426 8.65 -30.38 12.48
N LEU A 427 8.56 -29.20 13.09
CA LEU A 427 8.50 -29.02 14.55
C LEU A 427 7.28 -29.74 15.14
N GLY A 428 7.50 -30.70 16.04
CA GLY A 428 6.43 -31.47 16.68
C GLY A 428 5.79 -32.56 15.83
N TYR A 429 6.40 -32.93 14.70
CA TYR A 429 5.92 -33.98 13.79
C TYR A 429 6.85 -35.19 13.70
N ASN A 430 6.26 -36.36 13.45
CA ASN A 430 6.92 -37.48 12.77
C ASN A 430 7.37 -37.03 11.37
N ASP A 431 8.49 -37.56 10.91
CA ASP A 431 9.03 -37.28 9.58
C ASP A 431 7.99 -37.63 8.50
N TYR A 432 7.68 -36.69 7.60
CA TYR A 432 6.73 -36.93 6.51
C TYR A 432 7.45 -37.25 5.21
N THR A 433 7.33 -38.50 4.76
CA THR A 433 8.00 -39.01 3.56
C THR A 433 7.04 -39.19 2.38
N TYR A 434 7.49 -38.81 1.17
CA TYR A 434 6.85 -39.08 -0.10
C TYR A 434 7.86 -39.70 -1.09
N SER A 435 7.54 -40.88 -1.60
CA SER A 435 8.32 -41.60 -2.61
C SER A 435 7.63 -41.52 -3.98
N PHE A 436 8.41 -41.25 -5.02
CA PHE A 436 7.94 -41.08 -6.40
C PHE A 436 9.03 -41.42 -7.41
N GLN A 437 8.64 -41.55 -8.69
CA GLN A 437 9.58 -41.65 -9.81
C GLN A 437 9.59 -40.31 -10.58
N ALA A 438 10.77 -39.77 -10.85
CA ALA A 438 10.98 -38.64 -11.73
C ALA A 438 11.22 -39.13 -13.16
N THR A 439 10.53 -38.53 -14.12
CA THR A 439 10.72 -38.73 -15.56
C THR A 439 11.47 -37.55 -16.17
N ALA A 440 11.82 -37.61 -17.46
CA ALA A 440 12.43 -36.51 -18.19
C ALA A 440 11.59 -35.21 -18.19
N GLU A 441 10.25 -35.30 -18.07
CA GLU A 441 9.38 -34.12 -17.90
C GLU A 441 9.57 -33.46 -16.51
N ASN A 442 9.96 -34.24 -15.50
CA ASN A 442 10.08 -33.79 -14.12
C ASN A 442 11.46 -33.24 -13.75
N ILE A 443 12.42 -33.23 -14.69
CA ILE A 443 13.79 -32.75 -14.46
C ILE A 443 14.18 -31.67 -15.49
N VAL A 444 15.02 -30.71 -15.09
CA VAL A 444 15.60 -29.76 -16.05
C VAL A 444 16.69 -30.45 -16.87
N ASN A 445 16.34 -30.81 -18.11
CA ASN A 445 17.25 -31.33 -19.11
C ASN A 445 18.15 -30.17 -19.66
N PRO A 446 19.49 -30.28 -19.69
CA PRO A 446 20.37 -29.16 -20.05
C PRO A 446 20.29 -28.66 -21.51
N THR A 447 19.59 -29.36 -22.41
CA THR A 447 19.30 -28.87 -23.77
C THR A 447 18.17 -27.83 -23.76
N MET A 448 18.54 -26.57 -23.52
CA MET A 448 17.62 -25.44 -23.68
C MET A 448 17.36 -25.11 -25.16
N GLU A 449 16.11 -25.26 -25.60
CA GLU A 449 15.59 -24.55 -26.78
C GLU A 449 15.72 -23.02 -26.57
N PRO A 450 15.93 -22.22 -27.64
CA PRO A 450 16.15 -20.78 -27.50
C PRO A 450 14.88 -20.06 -27.03
N THR A 451 14.98 -19.38 -25.89
CA THR A 451 13.89 -18.64 -25.22
C THR A 451 13.22 -17.61 -26.15
N ASP A 452 11.89 -17.72 -26.31
CA ASP A 452 11.05 -16.77 -27.03
C ASP A 452 10.57 -15.64 -26.11
N PHE A 453 11.10 -14.44 -26.36
CA PHE A 453 10.74 -13.20 -25.68
C PHE A 453 9.64 -12.39 -26.39
N THR A 454 9.06 -12.87 -27.50
CA THR A 454 8.20 -12.07 -28.40
C THR A 454 6.99 -11.46 -27.70
N SER A 455 6.30 -12.23 -26.87
CA SER A 455 5.16 -11.74 -26.09
C SER A 455 5.57 -10.71 -25.03
N LEU A 456 6.64 -10.98 -24.28
CA LEU A 456 7.13 -10.06 -23.24
C LEU A 456 7.61 -8.72 -23.83
N LYS A 457 8.33 -8.75 -24.96
CA LYS A 457 8.74 -7.54 -25.71
C LYS A 457 7.51 -6.72 -26.15
N THR A 458 6.44 -7.39 -26.56
CA THR A 458 5.19 -6.73 -26.97
C THR A 458 4.45 -6.08 -25.79
N GLU A 459 4.39 -6.77 -24.65
CA GLU A 459 3.76 -6.25 -23.43
C GLU A 459 4.55 -5.08 -22.83
N VAL A 460 5.87 -5.18 -22.72
CA VAL A 460 6.75 -4.13 -22.17
C VAL A 460 6.64 -2.82 -22.96
N GLU A 461 6.59 -2.87 -24.30
CA GLU A 461 6.43 -1.65 -25.11
C GLU A 461 5.01 -1.07 -25.03
N ALA A 462 3.98 -1.88 -24.76
CA ALA A 462 2.63 -1.39 -24.46
C ALA A 462 2.57 -0.73 -23.07
N ALA A 463 3.16 -1.36 -22.06
CA ALA A 463 3.28 -0.88 -20.70
C ALA A 463 4.02 0.46 -20.62
N LYS A 464 5.14 0.60 -21.34
CA LYS A 464 5.90 1.86 -21.49
C LYS A 464 5.11 3.00 -22.12
N ALA A 465 4.07 2.71 -22.90
CA ALA A 465 3.19 3.72 -23.48
C ALA A 465 2.15 4.27 -22.47
N LEU A 466 2.03 3.67 -21.29
CA LEU A 466 1.18 4.18 -20.22
C LEU A 466 1.81 5.39 -19.52
N ALA A 467 0.98 6.36 -19.14
CA ALA A 467 1.44 7.58 -18.48
C ALA A 467 1.11 7.55 -16.98
N GLU A 468 2.13 7.62 -16.11
CA GLU A 468 2.00 7.67 -14.64
C GLU A 468 0.87 8.58 -14.16
N ALA A 469 0.81 9.79 -14.72
CA ALA A 469 -0.17 10.80 -14.32
C ALA A 469 -1.64 10.41 -14.59
N ASP A 470 -1.94 9.37 -15.37
CA ASP A 470 -3.31 8.88 -15.57
C ASP A 470 -3.78 7.92 -14.46
N TYR A 471 -2.88 7.45 -13.59
CA TYR A 471 -3.13 6.40 -12.59
C TYR A 471 -2.91 6.89 -11.14
N THR A 472 -3.34 6.09 -10.15
CA THR A 472 -3.06 6.40 -8.74
C THR A 472 -1.64 6.00 -8.36
N ILE A 473 -1.02 6.77 -7.45
CA ILE A 473 0.37 6.58 -7.01
C ILE A 473 0.60 5.15 -6.51
N ALA A 474 -0.34 4.63 -5.72
CA ALA A 474 -0.24 3.29 -5.13
C ALA A 474 -0.25 2.17 -6.19
N THR A 475 -1.15 2.21 -7.18
CA THR A 475 -1.20 1.16 -8.22
C THR A 475 -0.07 1.32 -9.23
N TRP A 476 0.31 2.56 -9.55
CA TRP A 476 1.44 2.82 -10.44
C TRP A 476 2.76 2.32 -9.86
N LYS A 477 3.00 2.46 -8.54
CA LYS A 477 4.23 1.96 -7.93
C LYS A 477 4.39 0.44 -8.08
N SER A 478 3.33 -0.35 -7.94
CA SER A 478 3.43 -1.80 -8.18
C SER A 478 3.66 -2.12 -9.65
N PHE A 479 2.87 -1.54 -10.56
CA PHE A 479 3.05 -1.72 -12.01
C PHE A 479 4.47 -1.34 -12.50
N ALA A 480 5.04 -0.25 -12.00
CA ALA A 480 6.41 0.15 -12.33
C ALA A 480 7.49 -0.81 -11.77
N GLY A 481 7.16 -1.62 -10.76
CA GLY A 481 8.00 -2.73 -10.29
C GLY A 481 7.99 -3.89 -11.27
N GLU A 482 6.81 -4.43 -11.58
CA GLU A 482 6.68 -5.56 -12.53
C GLU A 482 7.20 -5.20 -13.94
N LEU A 483 7.06 -3.93 -14.36
CA LEU A 483 7.62 -3.43 -15.62
C LEU A 483 9.16 -3.41 -15.60
N GLN A 484 9.79 -3.00 -14.50
CA GLN A 484 11.25 -3.06 -14.37
C GLN A 484 11.73 -4.52 -14.38
N GLU A 485 11.05 -5.44 -13.69
CA GLU A 485 11.39 -6.86 -13.73
C GLU A 485 11.25 -7.43 -15.15
N ALA A 486 10.18 -7.07 -15.87
CA ALA A 486 10.02 -7.46 -17.27
C ALA A 486 11.13 -6.89 -18.18
N GLU A 487 11.57 -5.64 -17.98
CA GLU A 487 12.74 -5.08 -18.67
C GLU A 487 14.04 -5.80 -18.31
N ASP A 488 14.22 -6.18 -17.04
CA ASP A 488 15.41 -6.90 -16.57
C ASP A 488 15.45 -8.33 -17.14
N ILE A 489 14.30 -9.04 -17.24
CA ILE A 489 14.21 -10.32 -17.95
C ILE A 489 14.55 -10.15 -19.45
N LEU A 490 14.10 -9.08 -20.10
CA LEU A 490 14.44 -8.79 -21.50
C LEU A 490 15.93 -8.45 -21.73
N ALA A 491 16.67 -8.11 -20.67
CA ALA A 491 18.10 -7.82 -20.71
C ALA A 491 19.00 -9.03 -20.38
N LYS A 492 18.45 -10.12 -19.82
CA LYS A 492 19.20 -11.35 -19.52
C LYS A 492 19.59 -12.10 -20.80
N THR A 493 20.82 -12.59 -20.86
CA THR A 493 21.32 -13.47 -21.93
C THR A 493 20.97 -14.95 -21.73
N ASP A 494 20.62 -15.35 -20.50
CA ASP A 494 20.38 -16.75 -20.08
C ASP A 494 19.00 -16.97 -19.44
N ALA A 495 18.03 -16.08 -19.68
CA ALA A 495 16.67 -16.23 -19.13
C ALA A 495 15.99 -17.50 -19.65
N SER A 496 15.38 -18.27 -18.76
CA SER A 496 14.51 -19.39 -19.13
C SER A 496 13.17 -18.92 -19.74
N GLN A 497 12.52 -19.79 -20.52
CA GLN A 497 11.15 -19.52 -20.98
C GLN A 497 10.16 -19.37 -19.81
N ALA A 498 10.41 -20.04 -18.68
CA ALA A 498 9.60 -19.92 -17.48
C ALA A 498 9.69 -18.51 -16.88
N GLU A 499 10.88 -17.92 -16.77
CA GLU A 499 11.06 -16.51 -16.35
C GLU A 499 10.36 -15.52 -17.28
N VAL A 500 10.41 -15.74 -18.59
CA VAL A 500 9.74 -14.88 -19.57
C VAL A 500 8.22 -14.96 -19.46
N ASN A 501 7.69 -16.17 -19.26
CA ASN A 501 6.26 -16.38 -19.07
C ASN A 501 5.77 -15.80 -17.72
N GLU A 502 6.56 -15.96 -16.66
CA GLU A 502 6.25 -15.42 -15.33
C GLU A 502 6.26 -13.89 -15.31
N ALA A 503 7.28 -13.24 -15.89
CA ALA A 503 7.31 -11.78 -16.00
C ALA A 503 6.16 -11.23 -16.86
N LEU A 504 5.74 -11.96 -17.91
CA LEU A 504 4.56 -11.61 -18.70
C LEU A 504 3.27 -11.69 -17.88
N GLU A 505 3.09 -12.76 -17.07
CA GLU A 505 1.93 -12.91 -16.20
C GLU A 505 1.86 -11.85 -15.09
N HIS A 506 3.00 -11.52 -14.45
CA HIS A 506 3.06 -10.48 -13.40
C HIS A 506 2.81 -9.07 -13.97
N LEU A 507 3.46 -8.70 -15.08
CA LEU A 507 3.24 -7.41 -15.75
C LEU A 507 1.78 -7.24 -16.17
N GLN A 508 1.22 -8.24 -16.87
CA GLN A 508 -0.20 -8.25 -17.20
C GLN A 508 -1.11 -8.28 -15.96
N GLY A 509 -0.64 -8.81 -14.83
CA GLY A 509 -1.33 -8.80 -13.54
C GLY A 509 -1.46 -7.37 -13.00
N ALA A 510 -0.34 -6.65 -12.90
CA ALA A 510 -0.34 -5.27 -12.41
C ALA A 510 -1.03 -4.28 -13.36
N GLU A 511 -0.94 -4.47 -14.68
CA GLU A 511 -1.77 -3.76 -15.67
C GLU A 511 -3.27 -3.85 -15.35
N LYS A 512 -3.74 -5.03 -14.94
CA LYS A 512 -5.15 -5.25 -14.55
C LYS A 512 -5.50 -4.63 -13.19
N GLU A 513 -4.52 -4.40 -12.31
CA GLU A 513 -4.69 -3.69 -11.03
C GLU A 513 -4.60 -2.15 -11.15
N LEU A 514 -4.12 -1.61 -12.28
CA LEU A 514 -3.95 -0.16 -12.49
C LEU A 514 -5.27 0.64 -12.39
N GLN A 515 -5.40 1.43 -11.33
CA GLN A 515 -6.57 2.29 -11.12
C GLN A 515 -6.33 3.70 -11.69
N LYS A 516 -7.19 4.14 -12.61
CA LYS A 516 -7.10 5.52 -13.12
C LYS A 516 -7.41 6.55 -12.03
N VAL A 517 -6.64 7.62 -12.00
CA VAL A 517 -6.87 8.71 -11.05
C VAL A 517 -8.08 9.54 -11.46
N THR A 518 -8.88 9.92 -10.48
CA THR A 518 -10.09 10.72 -10.67
C THR A 518 -10.06 11.95 -9.79
N VAL A 519 -10.72 13.03 -10.20
CA VAL A 519 -10.99 14.16 -9.32
C VAL A 519 -12.40 14.69 -9.60
N THR A 520 -13.11 15.03 -8.54
CA THR A 520 -14.46 15.60 -8.59
C THR A 520 -14.51 16.89 -7.78
N LEU A 521 -15.52 17.73 -8.04
CA LEU A 521 -15.80 18.95 -7.26
C LEU A 521 -17.22 18.92 -6.74
N ASP A 522 -17.42 19.39 -5.52
CA ASP A 522 -18.74 19.47 -4.87
C ASP A 522 -19.72 20.43 -5.56
N LYS A 523 -19.25 21.24 -6.52
CA LYS A 523 -20.04 22.18 -7.33
C LYS A 523 -19.44 22.32 -8.73
N THR A 524 -20.24 22.07 -9.77
CA THR A 524 -19.89 22.42 -11.18
C THR A 524 -20.15 23.89 -11.51
N ALA A 525 -20.93 24.60 -10.69
CA ALA A 525 -21.14 26.05 -10.81
C ALA A 525 -21.30 26.70 -9.43
N ALA A 526 -20.79 27.93 -9.28
CA ALA A 526 -20.95 28.72 -8.06
C ALA A 526 -21.21 30.19 -8.35
N ALA A 527 -21.91 30.88 -7.45
CA ALA A 527 -22.12 32.32 -7.51
C ALA A 527 -21.54 32.98 -6.26
N VAL A 528 -20.64 33.95 -6.45
CA VAL A 528 -20.00 34.73 -5.39
C VAL A 528 -20.14 36.23 -5.69
N TYR A 529 -20.10 37.08 -4.67
CA TYR A 529 -20.13 38.53 -4.86
C TYR A 529 -18.72 39.14 -4.79
N THR A 530 -18.51 40.27 -5.47
CA THR A 530 -17.25 41.02 -5.39
C THR A 530 -16.87 41.33 -3.94
N GLY A 531 -15.66 40.90 -3.54
CA GLY A 531 -15.14 41.02 -2.17
C GLY A 531 -15.60 39.92 -1.20
N LYS A 532 -16.29 38.87 -1.67
CA LYS A 532 -16.69 37.69 -0.89
C LYS A 532 -16.01 36.43 -1.39
N THR A 533 -16.08 35.38 -0.57
CA THR A 533 -15.55 34.06 -0.84
C THR A 533 -16.65 33.00 -0.93
N THR A 534 -16.31 31.87 -1.54
CA THR A 534 -16.98 30.58 -1.45
C THR A 534 -15.92 29.49 -1.45
N THR A 535 -16.22 28.28 -0.98
CA THR A 535 -15.27 27.15 -1.01
C THR A 535 -15.77 26.09 -1.97
N LEU A 536 -14.85 25.49 -2.72
CA LEU A 536 -15.05 24.26 -3.48
C LEU A 536 -14.35 23.14 -2.72
N LYS A 537 -15.03 22.02 -2.47
CA LYS A 537 -14.39 20.80 -1.97
C LYS A 537 -14.07 19.93 -3.18
N ALA A 538 -12.83 19.45 -3.27
CA ALA A 538 -12.46 18.39 -4.18
C ALA A 538 -12.46 17.03 -3.46
N THR A 539 -12.67 15.96 -4.23
CA THR A 539 -12.52 14.57 -3.78
C THR A 539 -11.84 13.79 -4.90
N THR A 540 -10.95 12.87 -4.56
CA THR A 540 -10.21 11.97 -5.48
C THR A 540 -10.22 10.56 -4.88
N ASN A 541 -9.94 9.53 -5.70
CA ASN A 541 -9.70 8.15 -5.26
C ASN A 541 -8.24 7.88 -4.86
N ASP A 542 -7.32 8.77 -5.21
CA ASP A 542 -5.93 8.70 -4.76
C ASP A 542 -5.80 9.38 -3.38
N SER A 543 -5.37 8.64 -2.36
CA SER A 543 -5.22 9.16 -0.99
C SER A 543 -3.96 10.02 -0.80
N ASP A 544 -2.97 9.83 -1.67
CA ASP A 544 -1.59 10.26 -1.46
C ASP A 544 -1.27 11.47 -2.36
N ALA A 545 -1.98 11.59 -3.50
CA ALA A 545 -1.86 12.69 -4.44
C ALA A 545 -2.55 13.99 -3.98
N ALA A 546 -1.81 15.11 -4.06
CA ALA A 546 -2.30 16.42 -3.65
C ALA A 546 -3.14 17.13 -4.73
N VAL A 547 -4.38 17.54 -4.39
CA VAL A 547 -5.25 18.31 -5.30
C VAL A 547 -4.72 19.74 -5.51
N THR A 548 -4.40 20.07 -6.76
CA THR A 548 -4.03 21.43 -7.17
C THR A 548 -5.24 22.22 -7.69
N PHE A 549 -5.26 23.54 -7.48
CA PHE A 549 -6.34 24.43 -7.93
C PHE A 549 -5.82 25.60 -8.77
N LYS A 550 -6.44 25.85 -9.94
CA LYS A 550 -6.09 26.94 -10.87
C LYS A 550 -7.32 27.76 -11.24
N SER A 551 -7.18 29.08 -11.39
CA SER A 551 -8.22 29.95 -11.95
C SER A 551 -7.87 30.34 -13.38
N GLY A 552 -8.80 30.11 -14.31
CA GLY A 552 -8.69 30.58 -15.70
C GLY A 552 -8.84 32.10 -15.86
N ASN A 553 -9.26 32.84 -14.81
CA ASN A 553 -9.29 34.30 -14.84
C ASN A 553 -9.14 34.91 -13.43
N THR A 554 -7.90 35.08 -12.98
CA THR A 554 -7.54 35.68 -11.68
C THR A 554 -8.03 37.12 -11.51
N LYS A 555 -8.21 37.87 -12.60
CA LYS A 555 -8.76 39.24 -12.59
C LYS A 555 -10.27 39.27 -12.28
N VAL A 556 -10.96 38.13 -12.42
CA VAL A 556 -12.37 37.94 -12.05
C VAL A 556 -12.49 37.21 -10.70
N ALA A 557 -11.83 36.07 -10.54
CA ALA A 557 -11.80 35.33 -9.27
C ALA A 557 -10.45 34.61 -9.06
N THR A 558 -9.93 34.64 -7.83
CA THR A 558 -8.76 33.83 -7.42
C THR A 558 -9.21 32.62 -6.60
N VAL A 559 -8.34 31.61 -6.51
CA VAL A 559 -8.54 30.39 -5.69
C VAL A 559 -7.26 30.11 -4.90
N SER A 560 -7.38 29.50 -3.72
CA SER A 560 -6.24 28.99 -2.93
C SER A 560 -6.05 27.48 -3.13
N SER A 561 -4.90 26.93 -2.69
CA SER A 561 -4.67 25.48 -2.63
C SER A 561 -5.74 24.72 -1.85
N LYS A 562 -6.37 25.36 -0.85
CA LYS A 562 -7.48 24.79 -0.05
C LYS A 562 -8.87 25.04 -0.66
N GLY A 563 -8.96 25.20 -1.98
CA GLY A 563 -10.23 25.36 -2.72
C GLY A 563 -11.04 26.63 -2.41
N VAL A 564 -10.49 27.60 -1.68
CA VAL A 564 -11.22 28.83 -1.29
C VAL A 564 -11.16 29.85 -2.43
N VAL A 565 -12.30 30.10 -3.07
CA VAL A 565 -12.46 31.01 -4.21
C VAL A 565 -12.90 32.40 -3.72
N LYS A 566 -12.24 33.45 -4.20
CA LYS A 566 -12.53 34.87 -3.87
C LYS A 566 -12.94 35.66 -5.12
N GLY A 567 -14.11 36.30 -5.07
CA GLY A 567 -14.59 37.17 -6.16
C GLY A 567 -13.86 38.52 -6.19
N VAL A 568 -13.10 38.79 -7.25
CA VAL A 568 -12.28 40.01 -7.44
C VAL A 568 -13.02 41.08 -8.23
N LYS A 569 -13.62 40.73 -9.37
CA LYS A 569 -14.37 41.65 -10.25
C LYS A 569 -15.58 40.93 -10.83
N ALA A 570 -16.68 41.64 -11.10
CA ALA A 570 -17.85 41.05 -11.74
C ALA A 570 -17.51 40.48 -13.14
N GLY A 571 -18.02 39.27 -13.43
CA GLY A 571 -17.69 38.48 -14.61
C GLY A 571 -17.80 36.98 -14.34
N THR A 572 -17.20 36.15 -15.19
CA THR A 572 -17.12 34.69 -14.99
C THR A 572 -15.66 34.23 -15.04
N ALA A 573 -15.30 33.29 -14.18
CA ALA A 573 -14.05 32.54 -14.23
C ALA A 573 -14.36 31.04 -14.15
N VAL A 574 -13.54 30.20 -14.78
CA VAL A 574 -13.53 28.76 -14.52
C VAL A 574 -12.44 28.49 -13.49
N ILE A 575 -12.77 27.71 -12.46
CA ILE A 575 -11.80 27.15 -11.51
C ILE A 575 -11.63 25.68 -11.86
N THR A 576 -10.40 25.24 -12.03
CA THR A 576 -10.03 23.85 -12.32
C THR A 576 -9.33 23.26 -11.10
N ALA A 577 -9.73 22.06 -10.69
CA ALA A 577 -8.94 21.17 -9.84
C ALA A 577 -8.24 20.12 -10.71
N LYS A 578 -6.98 19.77 -10.40
CA LYS A 578 -6.19 18.75 -11.10
C LYS A 578 -5.46 17.84 -10.10
N VAL A 579 -5.50 16.53 -10.36
CA VAL A 579 -4.76 15.43 -9.69
C VAL A 579 -4.29 14.50 -10.79
N GLY A 580 -3.02 14.10 -10.81
CA GLY A 580 -2.44 13.42 -11.99
C GLY A 580 -2.74 14.23 -13.25
N ASN A 581 -3.36 13.62 -14.26
CA ASN A 581 -3.95 14.25 -15.44
C ASN A 581 -5.45 14.55 -15.31
N ALA A 582 -6.15 13.89 -14.40
CA ALA A 582 -7.58 14.09 -14.18
C ALA A 582 -7.90 15.54 -13.78
N THR A 583 -8.97 16.10 -14.35
CA THR A 583 -9.43 17.45 -14.03
C THR A 583 -10.93 17.56 -13.80
N ALA A 584 -11.31 18.42 -12.86
CA ALA A 584 -12.69 18.81 -12.61
C ALA A 584 -12.82 20.34 -12.65
N THR A 585 -13.94 20.86 -13.16
CA THR A 585 -14.12 22.32 -13.33
C THR A 585 -15.39 22.86 -12.67
N CYS A 586 -15.29 24.10 -12.17
CA CYS A 586 -16.39 24.86 -11.61
C CYS A 586 -16.51 26.23 -12.28
N LYS A 587 -17.69 26.54 -12.84
CA LYS A 587 -18.01 27.84 -13.43
C LYS A 587 -18.41 28.83 -12.34
N VAL A 588 -17.50 29.73 -11.98
CA VAL A 588 -17.70 30.74 -10.93
C VAL A 588 -18.18 32.06 -11.55
N THR A 589 -19.46 32.39 -11.30
CA THR A 589 -20.04 33.68 -11.66
C THR A 589 -19.85 34.68 -10.53
N VAL A 590 -19.02 35.70 -10.75
CA VAL A 590 -18.84 36.80 -9.80
C VAL A 590 -19.86 37.90 -10.09
N LYS A 591 -20.78 38.10 -9.15
CA LYS A 591 -21.84 39.12 -9.21
C LYS A 591 -21.34 40.44 -8.64
N ALA A 592 -21.67 41.55 -9.31
CA ALA A 592 -21.38 42.88 -8.82
C ALA A 592 -22.13 43.15 -7.50
N SER A 593 -21.39 43.54 -6.46
CA SER A 593 -21.99 44.05 -5.22
C SER A 593 -22.61 45.42 -5.48
N THR A 594 -23.86 45.66 -5.06
CA THR A 594 -24.63 46.87 -5.34
C THR A 594 -25.24 47.48 -4.09
N ILE A 595 -25.56 48.78 -4.13
CA ILE A 595 -26.36 49.47 -3.11
C ILE A 595 -27.33 50.45 -3.78
N LYS A 596 -28.61 50.40 -3.40
CA LYS A 596 -29.66 51.28 -3.96
C LYS A 596 -30.63 51.79 -2.91
N PHE A 597 -31.04 53.04 -3.02
CA PHE A 597 -32.21 53.57 -2.32
C PHE A 597 -33.52 53.06 -2.95
N ALA A 598 -34.56 52.88 -2.14
CA ALA A 598 -35.90 52.56 -2.65
C ALA A 598 -36.54 53.69 -3.48
N LYS A 599 -36.08 54.95 -3.32
CA LYS A 599 -36.51 56.13 -4.08
C LYS A 599 -35.32 57.09 -4.26
N ALA A 600 -35.08 57.59 -5.48
CA ALA A 600 -34.00 58.53 -5.76
C ALA A 600 -34.22 59.94 -5.17
N SER A 601 -35.47 60.29 -4.86
CA SER A 601 -35.85 61.59 -4.29
C SER A 601 -37.01 61.44 -3.30
N VAL A 602 -36.99 62.21 -2.21
CA VAL A 602 -38.06 62.31 -1.22
C VAL A 602 -38.30 63.77 -0.86
N THR A 603 -39.57 64.22 -0.89
CA THR A 603 -39.97 65.51 -0.30
C THR A 603 -40.41 65.30 1.13
N ILE A 604 -39.80 66.04 2.07
CA ILE A 604 -40.25 66.16 3.46
C ILE A 604 -40.59 67.61 3.77
N TYR A 605 -41.23 67.85 4.91
CA TYR A 605 -41.57 69.20 5.36
C TYR A 605 -40.83 69.55 6.66
N LYS A 606 -40.55 70.84 6.88
CA LYS A 606 -39.90 71.32 8.10
C LYS A 606 -40.64 70.81 9.36
N GLY A 607 -39.88 70.23 10.30
CA GLY A 607 -40.40 69.64 11.53
C GLY A 607 -41.00 68.24 11.37
N LYS A 608 -40.93 67.61 10.19
CA LYS A 608 -41.37 66.23 9.94
C LYS A 608 -40.19 65.31 9.63
N THR A 609 -40.44 64.01 9.77
CA THR A 609 -39.50 62.92 9.49
C THR A 609 -39.98 62.03 8.34
N ALA A 610 -39.05 61.34 7.69
CA ALA A 610 -39.31 60.23 6.77
C ALA A 610 -38.08 59.31 6.68
N THR A 611 -38.28 58.04 6.38
CA THR A 611 -37.17 57.06 6.27
C THR A 611 -36.73 56.89 4.81
N VAL A 612 -35.43 57.04 4.54
CA VAL A 612 -34.83 56.71 3.24
C VAL A 612 -34.07 55.39 3.36
N LYS A 613 -34.78 54.27 3.17
CA LYS A 613 -34.15 52.94 3.20
C LYS A 613 -33.32 52.74 1.93
N ALA A 614 -32.03 52.44 2.12
CA ALA A 614 -31.18 51.83 1.12
C ALA A 614 -30.93 50.35 1.47
N THR A 615 -30.78 49.53 0.43
CA THR A 615 -30.49 48.09 0.53
C THR A 615 -29.19 47.82 -0.22
N ALA A 616 -28.30 47.06 0.41
CA ALA A 616 -27.11 46.50 -0.22
C ALA A 616 -27.36 45.05 -0.63
N THR A 617 -26.80 44.63 -1.76
CA THR A 617 -26.80 43.25 -2.25
C THR A 617 -25.34 42.87 -2.57
N PRO A 618 -24.72 41.89 -1.88
CA PRO A 618 -25.29 41.06 -0.82
C PRO A 618 -25.57 41.88 0.45
N SER A 619 -26.33 41.31 1.39
CA SER A 619 -26.68 42.00 2.64
C SER A 619 -25.42 42.48 3.38
N ALA A 620 -25.39 43.75 3.75
CA ALA A 620 -24.28 44.42 4.40
C ALA A 620 -24.77 45.61 5.23
N ALA A 621 -24.00 46.00 6.25
CA ALA A 621 -24.31 47.18 7.06
C ALA A 621 -24.26 48.46 6.21
N VAL A 622 -25.36 49.19 6.17
CA VAL A 622 -25.49 50.47 5.46
C VAL A 622 -25.38 51.62 6.46
N ASN A 623 -24.46 52.54 6.21
CA ASN A 623 -24.30 53.77 6.99
C ASN A 623 -24.79 54.99 6.20
N TYR A 624 -25.51 55.90 6.85
CA TYR A 624 -26.14 57.08 6.24
C TYR A 624 -25.50 58.40 6.71
N THR A 625 -25.27 59.34 5.80
CA THR A 625 -24.80 60.70 6.09
C THR A 625 -25.62 61.76 5.34
N SER A 626 -25.69 62.99 5.86
CA SER A 626 -26.38 64.12 5.23
C SER A 626 -25.37 65.16 4.76
N SER A 627 -25.51 65.66 3.54
CA SER A 627 -24.64 66.71 2.98
C SER A 627 -24.78 68.06 3.68
N ASN A 628 -25.86 68.29 4.43
CA ASN A 628 -26.03 69.50 5.24
C ASN A 628 -26.99 69.27 6.42
N THR A 629 -26.42 69.01 7.60
CA THR A 629 -27.17 68.78 8.85
C THR A 629 -27.99 69.99 9.31
N LYS A 630 -27.64 71.22 8.89
CA LYS A 630 -28.42 72.45 9.20
C LYS A 630 -29.72 72.54 8.39
N VAL A 631 -29.87 71.73 7.34
CA VAL A 631 -31.08 71.65 6.49
C VAL A 631 -31.89 70.39 6.80
N ALA A 632 -31.23 69.22 6.90
CA ALA A 632 -31.83 68.00 7.45
C ALA A 632 -30.77 67.05 8.05
N THR A 633 -31.08 66.44 9.18
CA THR A 633 -30.27 65.36 9.79
C THR A 633 -30.79 63.98 9.41
N VAL A 634 -29.93 62.96 9.47
CA VAL A 634 -30.27 61.54 9.25
C VAL A 634 -29.68 60.67 10.35
N ASN A 635 -30.41 59.64 10.79
CA ASN A 635 -29.85 58.60 11.66
C ASN A 635 -28.91 57.70 10.86
N SER A 636 -27.67 57.56 11.32
CA SER A 636 -26.59 56.88 10.60
C SER A 636 -26.80 55.39 10.38
N LYS A 637 -27.66 54.70 11.16
CA LYS A 637 -27.96 53.27 11.01
C LYS A 637 -29.34 52.99 10.40
N THR A 638 -30.35 53.80 10.73
CA THR A 638 -31.75 53.51 10.35
C THR A 638 -32.25 54.29 9.13
N GLY A 639 -31.51 55.28 8.63
CA GLY A 639 -31.93 56.09 7.48
C GLY A 639 -33.13 57.02 7.74
N VAL A 640 -33.51 57.23 9.01
CA VAL A 640 -34.58 58.17 9.40
C VAL A 640 -34.08 59.60 9.27
N VAL A 641 -34.69 60.41 8.40
CA VAL A 641 -34.34 61.81 8.12
C VAL A 641 -35.30 62.76 8.82
N LYS A 642 -34.81 63.89 9.34
CA LYS A 642 -35.59 64.97 9.99
C LYS A 642 -35.34 66.31 9.31
N GLY A 643 -36.39 66.95 8.78
CA GLY A 643 -36.29 68.25 8.09
C GLY A 643 -36.23 69.44 9.06
N ILE A 644 -35.20 70.28 8.95
CA ILE A 644 -34.89 71.36 9.91
C ILE A 644 -35.09 72.76 9.28
N LYS A 645 -34.54 73.00 8.09
CA LYS A 645 -34.71 74.24 7.31
C LYS A 645 -35.18 73.90 5.90
N ALA A 646 -35.96 74.76 5.27
CA ALA A 646 -36.29 74.57 3.85
C ALA A 646 -35.04 74.66 2.97
N GLY A 647 -34.95 73.81 1.96
CA GLY A 647 -33.78 73.63 1.12
C GLY A 647 -33.71 72.22 0.53
N THR A 648 -32.57 71.87 -0.07
CA THR A 648 -32.30 70.51 -0.57
C THR A 648 -31.02 69.99 0.09
N VAL A 649 -30.99 68.71 0.45
CA VAL A 649 -29.77 67.97 0.82
C VAL A 649 -29.66 66.69 0.01
N THR A 650 -28.45 66.15 -0.03
CA THR A 650 -28.20 64.78 -0.48
C THR A 650 -27.95 63.92 0.74
N ILE A 651 -28.71 62.84 0.88
CA ILE A 651 -28.41 61.77 1.85
C ILE A 651 -27.59 60.71 1.11
N THR A 652 -26.40 60.41 1.62
CA THR A 652 -25.52 59.36 1.08
C THR A 652 -25.68 58.11 1.93
N ALA A 653 -25.84 56.95 1.28
CA ALA A 653 -25.76 55.64 1.91
C ALA A 653 -24.46 54.95 1.44
N LYS A 654 -23.71 54.35 2.38
CA LYS A 654 -22.44 53.66 2.14
C LYS A 654 -22.45 52.25 2.73
N ALA A 655 -22.00 51.26 1.95
CA ALA A 655 -21.77 49.89 2.39
C ALA A 655 -20.41 49.40 1.86
N GLY A 656 -19.42 49.24 2.75
CA GLY A 656 -18.02 49.03 2.34
C GLY A 656 -17.53 50.19 1.45
N ALA A 657 -16.99 49.87 0.28
CA ALA A 657 -16.59 50.86 -0.73
C ALA A 657 -17.77 51.46 -1.53
N LEU A 658 -18.92 50.79 -1.55
CA LEU A 658 -20.07 51.19 -2.37
C LEU A 658 -20.78 52.41 -1.76
N LYS A 659 -21.19 53.36 -2.61
CA LYS A 659 -21.97 54.55 -2.22
C LYS A 659 -23.14 54.78 -3.19
N THR A 660 -24.26 55.26 -2.66
CA THR A 660 -25.43 55.73 -3.44
C THR A 660 -26.06 56.94 -2.74
N THR A 661 -26.91 57.70 -3.44
CA THR A 661 -27.44 58.99 -2.97
C THR A 661 -28.96 59.10 -3.15
N CYS A 662 -29.60 59.84 -2.24
CA CYS A 662 -31.01 60.19 -2.30
C CYS A 662 -31.18 61.70 -2.10
N LYS A 663 -31.91 62.37 -2.99
CA LYS A 663 -32.20 63.80 -2.91
C LYS A 663 -33.34 64.03 -1.92
N VAL A 664 -33.08 64.71 -0.81
CA VAL A 664 -34.13 65.11 0.15
C VAL A 664 -34.43 66.58 0.01
N VAL A 665 -35.64 66.89 -0.45
CA VAL A 665 -36.14 68.26 -0.57
C VAL A 665 -36.98 68.58 0.67
N VAL A 666 -36.49 69.50 1.51
CA VAL A 666 -37.24 70.01 2.66
C VAL A 666 -38.03 71.23 2.22
N LYS A 667 -39.37 71.12 2.21
CA LYS A 667 -40.26 72.26 1.94
C LYS A 667 -40.73 72.90 3.24
N ASN A 668 -40.95 74.21 3.23
CA ASN A 668 -41.79 74.83 4.26
C ASN A 668 -43.22 74.30 4.09
N PRO A 669 -43.97 74.06 5.19
CA PRO A 669 -45.40 73.82 5.07
C PRO A 669 -46.08 75.07 4.48
N ALA A 670 -47.18 74.87 3.76
CA ALA A 670 -48.04 75.92 3.25
C ALA A 670 -49.47 75.73 3.77
N PHE A 671 -50.14 76.83 4.13
CA PHE A 671 -51.52 76.82 4.58
C PHE A 671 -52.25 78.09 4.16
N SER A 672 -53.38 77.94 3.46
CA SER A 672 -54.22 79.03 2.96
C SER A 672 -55.71 78.74 3.17
N LEU A 673 -56.52 79.80 3.19
CA LEU A 673 -57.98 79.73 3.24
C LEU A 673 -58.53 80.13 1.86
N VAL A 674 -59.61 79.49 1.39
CA VAL A 674 -60.23 79.77 0.08
C VAL A 674 -60.95 81.13 0.08
N LYS A 675 -61.41 81.59 1.24
CA LYS A 675 -61.83 82.97 1.52
C LYS A 675 -61.27 83.38 2.88
N SER A 676 -61.05 84.67 3.10
CA SER A 676 -60.62 85.24 4.39
C SER A 676 -61.79 85.70 5.27
N SER A 677 -63.01 85.73 4.75
CA SER A 677 -64.21 86.16 5.48
C SER A 677 -65.51 85.57 4.91
N ALA A 678 -66.59 85.72 5.67
CA ALA A 678 -67.97 85.53 5.23
C ALA A 678 -68.93 86.45 5.98
N THR A 679 -70.03 86.83 5.33
CA THR A 679 -71.21 87.43 5.98
C THR A 679 -72.34 86.39 5.98
N ILE A 680 -73.00 86.20 7.11
CA ILE A 680 -74.11 85.24 7.28
C ILE A 680 -75.26 85.86 8.08
N LYS A 681 -76.50 85.49 7.79
CA LYS A 681 -77.66 85.83 8.63
C LYS A 681 -77.62 85.01 9.93
N LYS A 682 -78.14 85.55 11.04
CA LYS A 682 -78.37 84.81 12.30
C LYS A 682 -78.99 83.42 12.03
N GLY A 683 -78.51 82.39 12.73
CA GLY A 683 -78.98 81.01 12.65
C GLY A 683 -78.42 80.18 11.48
N LYS A 684 -78.00 80.80 10.38
CA LYS A 684 -77.43 80.12 9.21
C LYS A 684 -75.94 79.77 9.41
N THR A 685 -75.42 78.92 8.51
CA THR A 685 -74.07 78.36 8.58
C THR A 685 -73.23 78.68 7.35
N THR A 686 -71.90 78.57 7.48
CA THR A 686 -70.94 78.60 6.37
C THR A 686 -69.73 77.73 6.73
N THR A 687 -69.01 77.19 5.73
CA THR A 687 -67.89 76.26 5.97
C THR A 687 -66.57 76.86 5.51
N ILE A 688 -65.59 76.92 6.41
CA ILE A 688 -64.23 77.38 6.09
C ILE A 688 -63.54 76.31 5.25
N ARG A 689 -63.34 76.59 3.96
CA ARG A 689 -62.49 75.76 3.09
C ARG A 689 -61.04 76.24 3.17
N SER A 690 -60.11 75.31 3.33
CA SER A 690 -58.67 75.59 3.46
C SER A 690 -57.82 74.56 2.71
N LYS A 691 -56.64 74.97 2.22
CA LYS A 691 -55.67 74.09 1.54
C LYS A 691 -54.38 74.03 2.36
N ALA A 692 -53.90 72.82 2.62
CA ALA A 692 -52.68 72.56 3.39
C ALA A 692 -51.72 71.67 2.60
N ALA A 693 -50.43 72.01 2.61
CA ALA A 693 -49.35 71.17 2.11
C ALA A 693 -48.27 71.06 3.22
N PRO A 694 -48.03 69.87 3.82
CA PRO A 694 -48.75 68.62 3.60
C PRO A 694 -50.19 68.70 4.12
N ALA A 695 -51.00 67.69 3.84
CA ALA A 695 -52.24 67.48 4.59
C ALA A 695 -51.92 67.34 6.09
N GLY A 696 -52.81 67.86 6.95
CA GLY A 696 -52.61 67.89 8.39
C GLY A 696 -53.89 68.26 9.13
N LYS A 697 -53.93 67.98 10.44
CA LYS A 697 -55.08 68.26 11.30
C LYS A 697 -55.30 69.78 11.41
N VAL A 698 -56.34 70.27 10.74
CA VAL A 698 -56.78 71.67 10.85
C VAL A 698 -57.56 71.83 12.17
N THR A 699 -57.28 72.91 12.90
CA THR A 699 -57.96 73.25 14.16
C THR A 699 -58.58 74.65 14.08
N TYR A 700 -59.72 74.83 14.73
CA TYR A 700 -60.54 76.04 14.65
C TYR A 700 -60.85 76.58 16.06
N THR A 701 -60.77 77.90 16.24
CA THR A 701 -61.08 78.57 17.51
C THR A 701 -61.77 79.90 17.25
N SER A 702 -63.00 80.09 17.72
CA SER A 702 -63.70 81.39 17.63
C SER A 702 -63.23 82.34 18.73
N SER A 703 -62.94 83.59 18.37
CA SER A 703 -62.66 84.68 19.30
C SER A 703 -63.89 85.10 20.13
N ASN A 704 -65.10 84.79 19.65
CA ASN A 704 -66.33 85.03 20.40
C ASN A 704 -67.40 83.99 20.02
N LYS A 705 -67.46 82.91 20.79
CA LYS A 705 -68.43 81.80 20.63
C LYS A 705 -69.89 82.25 20.75
N LYS A 706 -70.19 83.37 21.43
CA LYS A 706 -71.56 83.94 21.55
C LYS A 706 -72.01 84.70 20.30
N VAL A 707 -71.08 85.10 19.42
CA VAL A 707 -71.37 85.76 18.12
C VAL A 707 -71.36 84.72 17.00
N ALA A 708 -70.29 83.92 16.89
CA ALA A 708 -70.21 82.81 15.95
C ALA A 708 -69.46 81.61 16.56
N ALA A 709 -70.04 80.42 16.48
CA ALA A 709 -69.41 79.18 16.95
C ALA A 709 -68.94 78.33 15.75
N VAL A 710 -67.82 77.63 15.90
CA VAL A 710 -67.21 76.77 14.88
C VAL A 710 -67.00 75.36 15.43
N ASN A 711 -67.24 74.33 14.61
CA ASN A 711 -67.00 72.94 14.98
C ASN A 711 -65.65 72.40 14.43
N SER A 712 -65.29 71.16 14.80
CA SER A 712 -64.08 70.47 14.35
C SER A 712 -63.99 70.27 12.83
N LYS A 713 -65.12 70.30 12.12
CA LYS A 713 -65.23 70.18 10.66
C LYS A 713 -65.13 71.54 9.94
N GLY A 714 -64.87 72.64 10.65
CA GLY A 714 -64.75 73.98 10.07
C GLY A 714 -66.07 74.65 9.69
N VAL A 715 -67.21 74.07 10.09
CA VAL A 715 -68.54 74.67 9.90
C VAL A 715 -68.78 75.69 10.99
N VAL A 716 -69.14 76.91 10.59
CA VAL A 716 -69.41 78.06 11.47
C VAL A 716 -70.91 78.37 11.46
N LYS A 717 -71.53 78.56 12.64
CA LYS A 717 -72.93 78.98 12.81
C LYS A 717 -72.97 80.41 13.39
N GLY A 718 -73.75 81.30 12.78
CA GLY A 718 -74.01 82.65 13.28
C GLY A 718 -75.05 82.65 14.41
N ILE A 719 -74.75 83.26 15.55
CA ILE A 719 -75.56 83.15 16.79
C ILE A 719 -76.17 84.50 17.19
N LYS A 720 -75.37 85.58 17.21
CA LYS A 720 -75.82 86.95 17.52
C LYS A 720 -75.18 87.93 16.52
N LYS A 721 -75.93 88.96 16.11
CA LYS A 721 -75.46 90.06 15.25
C LYS A 721 -74.17 90.65 15.83
N GLY A 722 -73.14 90.81 14.98
CA GLY A 722 -71.80 91.21 15.40
C GLY A 722 -70.68 90.61 14.54
N LYS A 723 -69.43 90.81 14.95
CA LYS A 723 -68.22 90.37 14.23
C LYS A 723 -67.39 89.43 15.12
N ALA A 724 -66.99 88.28 14.59
CA ALA A 724 -66.11 87.31 15.26
C ALA A 724 -64.97 86.88 14.33
N THR A 725 -63.84 86.49 14.90
CA THR A 725 -62.71 85.93 14.12
C THR A 725 -62.53 84.47 14.48
N ILE A 726 -62.61 83.60 13.49
CA ILE A 726 -62.20 82.20 13.63
C ILE A 726 -60.70 82.13 13.34
N THR A 727 -59.92 81.81 14.37
CA THR A 727 -58.52 81.41 14.22
C THR A 727 -58.49 79.99 13.65
N VAL A 728 -57.72 79.79 12.58
CA VAL A 728 -57.56 78.50 11.90
C VAL A 728 -56.08 78.14 11.90
N LYS A 729 -55.71 76.96 12.40
CA LYS A 729 -54.30 76.51 12.46
C LYS A 729 -54.11 75.16 11.76
N CYS A 730 -53.03 75.02 11.00
CA CYS A 730 -52.56 73.75 10.45
C CYS A 730 -51.04 73.79 10.23
N ASN A 731 -50.32 72.69 10.49
CA ASN A 731 -48.87 72.58 10.32
C ASN A 731 -48.03 73.71 10.96
N GLY A 732 -48.48 74.22 12.12
CA GLY A 732 -47.87 75.36 12.82
C GLY A 732 -48.24 76.75 12.27
N ILE A 733 -48.82 76.83 11.06
CA ILE A 733 -49.25 78.09 10.44
C ILE A 733 -50.64 78.47 10.94
N THR A 734 -50.81 79.73 11.32
CA THR A 734 -52.10 80.31 11.73
C THR A 734 -52.64 81.26 10.66
N LYS A 735 -53.95 81.19 10.40
CA LYS A 735 -54.71 82.14 9.57
C LYS A 735 -55.95 82.60 10.35
N LYS A 736 -56.53 83.74 9.96
CA LYS A 736 -57.75 84.31 10.54
C LYS A 736 -58.87 84.32 9.49
N PHE A 737 -60.08 83.94 9.87
CA PHE A 737 -61.29 84.00 9.05
C PHE A 737 -62.34 84.87 9.75
N VAL A 738 -62.74 85.98 9.12
CA VAL A 738 -63.64 86.97 9.73
C VAL A 738 -65.10 86.66 9.40
N VAL A 739 -65.94 86.54 10.42
CA VAL A 739 -67.38 86.26 10.28
C VAL A 739 -68.18 87.46 10.77
N THR A 740 -68.94 88.05 9.86
CA THR A 740 -69.93 89.09 10.18
C THR A 740 -71.31 88.44 10.21
N VAL A 741 -71.95 88.42 11.38
CA VAL A 741 -73.34 88.01 11.53
C VAL A 741 -74.21 89.26 11.39
N LYS A 742 -75.10 89.26 10.40
CA LYS A 742 -76.15 90.28 10.24
C LYS A 742 -77.45 89.79 10.86
#